data_AF-A0A7C5F243-F1
#
_entry.id   AF-A0A7C5F243-F1
#
_cell.length_a   1.000
_cell.length_b   1.000
_cell.length_c   1.000
_cell.angle_alpha   90.00
_cell.angle_beta   90.00
_cell.angle_gamma   90.00
#
_symmetry.space_group_name_H-M   'P 1'
#
loop_
_entity.id
_entity.type
_entity.pdbx_description
1 polymer ?
#
loop_
_entity_poly.entity_id
_entity_poly.type
_entity_poly.pdbx_seq_one_letter_code
_entity_poly.pdbx_strand_id
1 'polypeptide(L)'
;MLIWRALVLLIDLYLIISVGPWVALRAIYAWILRGGDWPSEEEKRLARLIEGERAQSGLWPLKPRPGRYEEIDRQGQESLAALREVIRTATSALAAVGDGTIPSLGMREVALLGAWAPFLASVRIGRAVRILRHALTEGEERLAFLEGQHRAARDVPERMRGLLAEMTAELRRVQALYEAEREAGTLGIGEIEHRLNMTEARLTHALAQLEGAEAERLDDAVQFADAEATHAAAEIEEIDRLIGEVATTRQKARNLLERVESGLRLASQRWEALQARGAQDETIASLLTRARDLALHLMQTAKGYTVEAYQQVIAEAGEYDQAFQELSTALDRLDEMMRQSKEAIEGDVQRLAECQAVCDGMTAQEPLLELDESTELIHQASEAYREAEHQRNLGTIEGYEQAIRLSQHAQSLLEQATAAATSVMEQVAEVRTLLEALSPEARAQWRERVEAAREHLAAYPAHWGAGLDSAYAEALAQLDAVNADLDEVPSDIRFQRALRQSELAAALEPLRRAARDFQHAQEIIAGLEREQERILTRREELERALERVNNEFLPDLRARSEEMLPELRERLETLELAYSEHCASFEDPLQLDYDYEVGEWLPSILREMDEIRLAHENDVQHYRLALRETLSAIDRQWARLMRLEPQRPPRPDEDVSQLAADLDAWREKAEGAQENPLAMRDLLGQEATALQRRIEATQNQIIEGRRTLETLARQYRRLSRSVQDLRSTVRTLRTSSPWPQLAWDDREAEALWEEATATQREADSAERLSAAISTLQRAVNLAEQAERAYGRLEYQMRTALTRLNEELAAVAGRLEKQQRLADQIRELGPSDDLAALDARNERVEALIDMARAATTMDDALRHLREAADVLSEA
;
A
#
# COMPACT_ATOMS: atom_id res chain seq x y z
N MET A 1 23.03 5.41 60.08
CA MET A 1 23.31 4.40 59.02
C MET A 1 23.83 5.00 57.72
N LEU A 2 23.40 6.19 57.28
CA LEU A 2 23.95 6.89 56.09
C LEU A 2 25.46 7.21 56.19
N ILE A 3 25.95 7.54 57.38
CA ILE A 3 27.38 7.85 57.62
C ILE A 3 28.29 6.64 57.34
N TRP A 4 27.82 5.41 57.57
CA TRP A 4 28.63 4.19 57.33
C TRP A 4 28.78 3.90 55.83
N ARG A 5 27.71 4.04 55.03
CA ARG A 5 27.79 3.84 53.57
C ARG A 5 28.68 4.87 52.88
N ALA A 6 28.65 6.13 53.34
CA ALA A 6 29.56 7.16 52.85
C ALA A 6 31.02 6.82 53.16
N LEU A 7 31.30 6.18 54.30
CA LEU A 7 32.64 5.79 54.72
C LEU A 7 33.22 4.65 53.86
N VAL A 8 32.41 3.66 53.46
CA VAL A 8 32.84 2.56 52.57
C VAL A 8 33.17 3.09 51.16
N LEU A 9 32.31 3.93 50.59
CA LEU A 9 32.55 4.52 49.27
C LEU A 9 33.82 5.39 49.23
N LEU A 10 34.12 6.09 50.33
CA LEU A 10 35.35 6.86 50.47
C LEU A 10 36.60 5.96 50.52
N ILE A 11 36.50 4.78 51.13
CA ILE A 11 37.57 3.79 51.19
C ILE A 11 37.80 3.14 49.80
N ASP A 12 36.75 2.75 49.09
CA ASP A 12 36.87 2.14 47.75
C ASP A 12 37.45 3.14 46.73
N LEU A 13 36.99 4.39 46.76
CA LEU A 13 37.53 5.44 45.90
C LEU A 13 39.00 5.70 46.21
N TYR A 14 39.39 5.73 47.49
CA TYR A 14 40.78 5.87 47.88
C TYR A 14 41.63 4.69 47.39
N LEU A 15 41.10 3.46 47.43
CA LEU A 15 41.81 2.26 46.98
C LEU A 15 42.03 2.23 45.46
N ILE A 16 41.04 2.68 44.67
CA ILE A 16 41.18 2.80 43.20
C ILE A 16 42.22 3.86 42.82
N ILE A 17 42.17 5.04 43.45
CA ILE A 17 43.06 6.16 43.12
C ILE A 17 44.51 5.86 43.55
N SER A 18 44.71 5.03 44.59
CA SER A 18 46.04 4.61 45.06
C SER A 18 46.61 3.41 44.30
N VAL A 19 45.86 2.32 44.16
CA VAL A 19 46.38 1.07 43.60
C VAL A 19 46.32 1.03 42.06
N GLY A 20 45.32 1.67 41.45
CA GLY A 20 45.13 1.66 39.98
C GLY A 20 46.36 2.12 39.17
N PRO A 21 46.96 3.29 39.48
CA PRO A 21 48.14 3.79 38.78
C PRO A 21 49.36 2.86 38.90
N TRP A 22 49.49 2.17 40.02
CA TRP A 22 50.57 1.21 40.24
C TRP A 22 50.43 -0.04 39.36
N VAL A 23 49.21 -0.55 39.17
CA VAL A 23 48.95 -1.67 38.24
C VAL A 23 49.22 -1.25 36.79
N ALA A 24 48.81 -0.05 36.39
CA ALA A 24 49.06 0.47 35.05
C ALA A 24 50.55 0.68 34.75
N LEU A 25 51.32 1.17 35.73
CA LEU A 25 52.78 1.27 35.66
C LEU A 25 53.43 -0.11 35.42
N ARG A 26 53.00 -1.15 36.14
CA ARG A 26 53.48 -2.52 35.94
C ARG A 26 53.18 -3.08 34.55
N ALA A 27 52.02 -2.76 33.98
CA ALA A 27 51.65 -3.19 32.62
C ALA A 27 52.54 -2.54 31.53
N ILE A 28 52.79 -1.24 31.63
CA ILE A 28 53.69 -0.52 30.70
C ILE A 28 55.11 -1.10 30.80
N TYR A 29 55.57 -1.40 32.01
CA TYR A 29 56.88 -1.99 32.22
C TYR A 29 57.01 -3.39 31.60
N ALA A 30 56.01 -4.26 31.80
CA ALA A 30 55.99 -5.58 31.18
C ALA A 30 55.95 -5.51 29.65
N TRP A 31 55.36 -4.46 29.07
CA TRP A 31 55.34 -4.24 27.62
C TRP A 31 56.68 -3.75 27.08
N ILE A 32 57.37 -2.84 27.78
CA ILE A 32 58.71 -2.36 27.40
C ILE A 32 59.74 -3.50 27.51
N LEU A 33 59.66 -4.33 28.56
CA LEU A 33 60.57 -5.45 28.80
C LEU A 33 60.23 -6.74 28.02
N ARG A 34 59.12 -6.80 27.30
CA ARG A 34 58.71 -8.00 26.55
C ARG A 34 59.67 -8.38 25.40
N GLY A 35 60.66 -7.53 25.11
CA GLY A 35 61.64 -7.70 24.04
C GLY A 35 63.09 -7.91 24.49
N GLY A 36 63.36 -8.43 25.69
CA GLY A 36 64.72 -8.80 26.13
C GLY A 36 65.46 -7.75 26.96
N ASP A 37 66.79 -7.86 27.03
CA ASP A 37 67.71 -7.03 27.84
C ASP A 37 67.75 -5.57 27.34
N TRP A 38 66.70 -4.84 27.67
CA TRP A 38 66.55 -3.41 27.44
C TRP A 38 67.41 -2.60 28.42
N PRO A 39 68.20 -1.59 28.00
CA PRO A 39 68.35 -1.00 26.66
C PRO A 39 69.56 -1.48 25.81
N SER A 40 70.34 -2.46 26.29
CA SER A 40 71.68 -2.79 25.74
C SER A 40 71.70 -3.39 24.32
N GLU A 41 70.61 -4.03 23.88
CA GLU A 41 70.54 -4.68 22.57
C GLU A 41 70.36 -3.69 21.42
N GLU A 42 69.53 -2.66 21.61
CA GLU A 42 69.30 -1.62 20.60
C GLU A 42 70.53 -0.72 20.44
N GLU A 43 71.32 -0.51 21.51
CA GLU A 43 72.63 0.14 21.45
C GLU A 43 73.59 -0.58 20.50
N LYS A 44 73.65 -1.91 20.56
CA LYS A 44 74.51 -2.71 19.67
C LYS A 44 74.06 -2.62 18.21
N ARG A 45 72.75 -2.59 17.95
CA ARG A 45 72.21 -2.43 16.59
C ARG A 45 72.57 -1.07 16.01
N LEU A 46 72.41 0.00 16.80
CA LEU A 46 72.82 1.34 16.39
C LEU A 46 74.32 1.42 16.07
N ALA A 47 75.16 0.78 16.89
CA ALA A 47 76.60 0.74 16.67
C ALA A 47 76.99 0.05 15.34
N ARG A 48 76.31 -1.06 14.98
CA ARG A 48 76.53 -1.75 13.70
C ARG A 48 76.15 -0.88 12.50
N LEU A 49 75.06 -0.12 12.60
CA LEU A 49 74.66 0.81 11.53
C LEU A 49 75.68 1.92 11.32
N ILE A 50 76.23 2.48 12.41
CA ILE A 50 77.29 3.49 12.35
C ILE A 50 78.56 2.90 11.72
N GLU A 51 78.92 1.66 12.05
CA GLU A 51 80.09 1.00 11.47
C GLU A 51 79.90 0.70 9.96
N GLY A 52 78.72 0.21 9.58
CA GLY A 52 78.38 -0.05 8.18
C GLY A 52 78.33 1.21 7.31
N GLU A 53 77.77 2.30 7.85
CA GLU A 53 77.77 3.61 7.17
C GLU A 53 79.21 4.09 6.91
N ARG A 54 80.12 3.96 7.89
CA ARG A 54 81.53 4.34 7.72
C ARG A 54 82.21 3.53 6.64
N ALA A 55 82.00 2.21 6.60
CA ALA A 55 82.59 1.32 5.59
C ALA A 55 82.14 1.69 4.17
N GLN A 56 80.86 2.07 4.01
CA GLN A 56 80.31 2.45 2.71
C GLN A 56 80.68 3.87 2.29
N SER A 57 80.91 4.78 3.23
CA SER A 57 81.09 6.22 2.95
C SER A 57 82.23 6.57 1.98
N GLY A 58 83.28 5.75 1.91
CA GLY A 58 84.44 5.97 1.03
C GLY A 58 84.39 5.27 -0.33
N LEU A 59 83.40 4.40 -0.58
CA LEU A 59 83.32 3.58 -1.81
C LEU A 59 82.54 4.26 -2.93
N TRP A 60 81.75 5.27 -2.60
CA TRP A 60 80.88 5.96 -3.56
C TRP A 60 81.56 7.26 -4.03
N PRO A 61 81.77 7.44 -5.34
CA PRO A 61 82.35 8.68 -5.86
C PRO A 61 81.43 9.86 -5.56
N LEU A 62 81.96 11.08 -5.43
CA LEU A 62 81.14 12.27 -5.12
C LEU A 62 80.23 12.71 -6.27
N LYS A 63 80.58 12.37 -7.51
CA LYS A 63 79.73 12.52 -8.70
C LYS A 63 79.57 11.15 -9.34
N PRO A 64 78.34 10.76 -9.73
CA PRO A 64 78.10 9.47 -10.39
C PRO A 64 78.87 9.42 -11.72
N ARG A 65 79.47 8.27 -12.03
CA ARG A 65 80.22 8.07 -13.28
C ARG A 65 79.26 7.96 -14.47
N PRO A 66 79.59 8.48 -15.67
CA PRO A 66 78.63 8.49 -16.78
C PRO A 66 78.37 7.09 -17.37
N GLY A 67 77.22 6.95 -18.01
CA GLY A 67 76.85 5.73 -18.75
C GLY A 67 76.28 4.65 -17.83
N ARG A 68 76.68 3.39 -18.04
CA ARG A 68 76.12 2.23 -17.32
C ARG A 68 76.37 2.25 -15.79
N TYR A 69 77.26 3.12 -15.30
CA TYR A 69 77.51 3.32 -13.87
C TYR A 69 76.63 4.39 -13.22
N GLU A 70 76.01 5.29 -13.99
CA GLU A 70 75.44 6.54 -13.48
C GLU A 70 74.30 6.34 -12.51
N GLU A 71 73.36 5.46 -12.88
CA GLU A 71 72.19 5.17 -12.05
C GLU A 71 72.57 4.43 -10.76
N ILE A 72 73.53 3.51 -10.86
CA ILE A 72 74.00 2.69 -9.74
C ILE A 72 74.68 3.59 -8.69
N ASP A 73 75.56 4.48 -9.14
CA ASP A 73 76.27 5.40 -8.26
C ASP A 73 75.31 6.42 -7.61
N ARG A 74 74.30 6.92 -8.34
CA ARG A 74 73.30 7.87 -7.79
C ARG A 74 72.44 7.24 -6.69
N GLN A 75 71.89 6.05 -6.94
CA GLN A 75 71.08 5.34 -5.94
C GLN A 75 71.88 4.96 -4.69
N GLY A 76 73.17 4.64 -4.87
CA GLY A 76 74.11 4.45 -3.78
C GLY A 76 74.26 5.70 -2.91
N GLN A 77 74.48 6.87 -3.52
CA GLN A 77 74.65 8.12 -2.77
C GLN A 77 73.39 8.52 -1.97
N GLU A 78 72.20 8.45 -2.56
CA GLU A 78 70.94 8.81 -1.91
C GLU A 78 70.65 7.91 -0.70
N SER A 79 70.89 6.61 -0.85
CA SER A 79 70.67 5.63 0.21
C SER A 79 71.62 5.83 1.38
N LEU A 80 72.88 6.21 1.10
CA LEU A 80 73.86 6.53 2.13
C LEU A 80 73.48 7.81 2.90
N ALA A 81 73.00 8.84 2.21
CA ALA A 81 72.55 10.08 2.85
C ALA A 81 71.35 9.82 3.78
N ALA A 82 70.39 9.02 3.36
CA ALA A 82 69.24 8.68 4.19
C ALA A 82 69.60 7.78 5.39
N LEU A 83 70.54 6.84 5.22
CA LEU A 83 71.03 6.01 6.33
C LEU A 83 71.61 6.88 7.46
N ARG A 84 72.35 7.95 7.14
CA ARG A 84 72.89 8.90 8.14
C ARG A 84 71.78 9.58 8.95
N GLU A 85 70.69 9.96 8.30
CA GLU A 85 69.57 10.64 8.96
C GLU A 85 68.79 9.71 9.89
N VAL A 86 68.62 8.46 9.48
CA VAL A 86 68.01 7.40 10.30
C VAL A 86 68.86 7.13 11.55
N ILE A 87 70.19 7.03 11.40
CA ILE A 87 71.14 6.86 12.50
C ILE A 87 71.04 8.04 13.49
N ARG A 88 70.94 9.28 13.00
CA ARG A 88 70.80 10.48 13.85
C ARG A 88 69.51 10.43 14.68
N THR A 89 68.41 10.04 14.05
CA THR A 89 67.09 9.89 14.70
C THR A 89 67.13 8.81 15.78
N ALA A 90 67.67 7.63 15.47
CA ALA A 90 67.83 6.54 16.43
C ALA A 90 68.70 6.96 17.62
N THR A 91 69.82 7.64 17.38
CA THR A 91 70.71 8.13 18.45
C THR A 91 69.98 9.07 19.42
N SER A 92 69.17 10.02 18.90
CA SER A 92 68.40 10.93 19.75
C SER A 92 67.30 10.24 20.56
N ALA A 93 66.62 9.25 19.97
CA ALA A 93 65.55 8.50 20.63
C ALA A 93 66.09 7.59 21.74
N LEU A 94 67.28 7.01 21.56
CA LEU A 94 67.96 6.21 22.57
C LEU A 94 68.36 7.06 23.79
N ALA A 95 68.94 8.25 23.57
CA ALA A 95 69.31 9.15 24.65
C ALA A 95 68.11 9.53 25.54
N ALA A 96 66.93 9.76 24.95
CA ALA A 96 65.71 10.07 25.69
C ALA A 96 65.16 8.90 26.54
N VAL A 97 65.57 7.66 26.27
CA VAL A 97 65.15 6.46 27.02
C VAL A 97 66.14 6.11 28.14
N GLY A 98 67.43 6.38 27.94
CA GLY A 98 68.50 6.00 28.88
C GLY A 98 68.41 6.63 30.27
N ASP A 99 67.84 7.83 30.41
CA ASP A 99 67.78 8.57 31.68
C ASP A 99 66.62 8.16 32.62
N GLY A 100 65.72 7.27 32.20
CA GLY A 100 64.54 6.89 32.97
C GLY A 100 64.75 5.69 33.90
N THR A 101 65.20 5.90 35.15
CA THR A 101 65.20 4.82 36.16
C THR A 101 63.79 4.60 36.74
N ILE A 102 63.39 3.34 36.91
CA ILE A 102 62.03 2.98 37.36
C ILE A 102 62.06 2.69 38.87
N PRO A 103 61.42 3.52 39.71
CA PRO A 103 61.43 3.30 41.15
C PRO A 103 60.54 2.12 41.55
N SER A 104 61.04 1.22 42.41
CA SER A 104 60.24 0.15 43.01
C SER A 104 59.46 0.68 44.22
N LEU A 105 58.17 0.96 44.04
CA LEU A 105 57.30 1.47 45.13
C LEU A 105 56.82 0.34 46.04
N GLY A 106 56.96 0.54 47.36
CA GLY A 106 56.42 -0.37 48.38
C GLY A 106 54.91 -0.16 48.59
N MET A 107 54.17 -1.16 49.08
CA MET A 107 52.71 -1.05 49.26
C MET A 107 52.28 0.14 50.16
N ARG A 108 53.12 0.56 51.12
CA ARG A 108 52.87 1.74 51.95
C ARG A 108 52.87 3.05 51.15
N GLU A 109 53.75 3.18 50.17
CA GLU A 109 53.85 4.39 49.33
C GLU A 109 52.75 4.42 48.27
N VAL A 110 52.34 3.24 47.79
CA VAL A 110 51.17 3.09 46.91
C VAL A 110 49.91 3.56 47.62
N ALA A 111 49.69 3.15 48.87
CA ALA A 111 48.56 3.62 49.67
C ALA A 111 48.55 5.16 49.81
N LEU A 112 49.73 5.79 49.99
CA LEU A 112 49.87 7.26 50.07
C LEU A 112 49.81 7.98 48.70
N LEU A 113 49.26 7.36 47.66
CA LEU A 113 49.09 7.92 46.30
C LEU A 113 50.40 8.20 45.53
N GLY A 114 51.54 7.66 45.97
CA GLY A 114 52.87 7.92 45.38
C GLY A 114 53.09 7.37 43.95
N ALA A 115 52.15 6.60 43.40
CA ALA A 115 52.32 5.89 42.12
C ALA A 115 52.04 6.73 40.85
N TRP A 116 51.46 7.93 40.97
CA TRP A 116 51.04 8.74 39.81
C TRP A 116 52.19 9.39 39.03
N ALA A 117 53.16 9.99 39.73
CA ALA A 117 54.32 10.61 39.10
C ALA A 117 55.16 9.61 38.27
N PRO A 118 55.53 8.42 38.78
CA PRO A 118 56.27 7.46 37.99
C PRO A 118 55.46 6.90 36.80
N PHE A 119 54.13 6.78 36.93
CA PHE A 119 53.27 6.33 35.83
C PHE A 119 53.37 7.25 34.59
N LEU A 120 53.25 8.57 34.78
CA LEU A 120 53.33 9.52 33.67
C LEU A 120 54.73 9.57 33.02
N ALA A 121 55.79 9.37 33.80
CA ALA A 121 57.15 9.29 33.28
C ALA A 121 57.34 8.05 32.36
N SER A 122 56.85 6.89 32.78
CA SER A 122 56.95 5.64 32.01
C SER A 122 56.22 5.68 30.66
N VAL A 123 55.11 6.41 30.55
CA VAL A 123 54.38 6.59 29.28
C VAL A 123 55.23 7.34 28.24
N ARG A 124 55.98 8.38 28.65
CA ARG A 124 56.86 9.12 27.73
C ARG A 124 58.01 8.25 27.22
N ILE A 125 58.63 7.48 28.12
CA ILE A 125 59.69 6.52 27.77
C ILE A 125 59.16 5.49 26.76
N GLY A 126 57.96 4.94 26.98
CA GLY A 126 57.34 3.98 26.06
C GLY A 126 57.13 4.50 24.62
N ARG A 127 56.94 5.81 24.41
CA ARG A 127 56.88 6.40 23.07
C ARG A 127 58.27 6.49 22.41
N ALA A 128 59.28 6.92 23.16
CA ALA A 128 60.64 7.03 22.63
C ALA A 128 61.22 5.66 22.20
N VAL A 129 60.91 4.58 22.94
CA VAL A 129 61.28 3.21 22.57
C VAL A 129 60.75 2.79 21.19
N ARG A 130 59.50 3.14 20.84
CA ARG A 130 58.93 2.78 19.52
C ARG A 130 59.65 3.48 18.38
N ILE A 131 59.93 4.77 18.56
CA ILE A 131 60.64 5.58 17.55
C ILE A 131 62.03 4.99 17.30
N LEU A 132 62.75 4.63 18.36
CA LEU A 132 64.07 4.01 18.27
C LEU A 132 64.04 2.70 17.46
N ARG A 133 63.15 1.76 17.82
CA ARG A 133 63.08 0.45 17.15
C ARG A 133 62.75 0.55 15.66
N HIS A 134 61.87 1.49 15.31
CA HIS A 134 61.52 1.72 13.91
C HIS A 134 62.71 2.27 13.12
N ALA A 135 63.38 3.28 13.66
CA ALA A 135 64.56 3.86 13.01
C ALA A 135 65.69 2.82 12.83
N LEU A 136 65.95 1.96 13.81
CA LEU A 136 66.99 0.92 13.67
C LEU A 136 66.70 -0.08 12.56
N THR A 137 65.43 -0.49 12.41
CA THR A 137 65.05 -1.45 11.36
C THR A 137 65.17 -0.83 9.98
N GLU A 138 64.73 0.42 9.82
CA GLU A 138 64.89 1.16 8.56
C GLU A 138 66.37 1.35 8.18
N GLY A 139 67.25 1.58 9.16
CA GLY A 139 68.68 1.71 8.91
C GLY A 139 69.33 0.42 8.40
N GLU A 140 68.95 -0.74 8.93
CA GLU A 140 69.53 -2.03 8.53
C GLU A 140 69.20 -2.38 7.07
N GLU A 141 67.97 -2.10 6.64
CA GLU A 141 67.54 -2.32 5.25
C GLU A 141 68.31 -1.43 4.26
N ARG A 142 68.50 -0.14 4.60
CA ARG A 142 69.23 0.81 3.73
C ARG A 142 70.70 0.42 3.57
N LEU A 143 71.34 -0.11 4.63
CA LEU A 143 72.72 -0.56 4.54
C LEU A 143 72.87 -1.78 3.61
N ALA A 144 71.95 -2.75 3.68
CA ALA A 144 71.98 -3.93 2.80
C ALA A 144 71.80 -3.56 1.32
N PHE A 145 70.96 -2.57 1.02
CA PHE A 145 70.78 -2.06 -0.35
C PHE A 145 72.07 -1.47 -0.92
N LEU A 146 72.81 -0.68 -0.12
CA LEU A 146 74.10 -0.11 -0.53
C LEU A 146 75.12 -1.19 -0.92
N GLU A 147 75.25 -2.25 -0.12
CA GLU A 147 76.16 -3.35 -0.44
C GLU A 147 75.82 -4.05 -1.77
N GLY A 148 74.53 -4.16 -2.09
CA GLY A 148 74.05 -4.71 -3.36
C GLY A 148 74.46 -3.86 -4.56
N GLN A 149 74.28 -2.54 -4.47
CA GLN A 149 74.64 -1.62 -5.55
C GLN A 149 76.14 -1.61 -5.83
N HIS A 150 76.99 -1.73 -4.79
CA HIS A 150 78.44 -1.72 -5.00
C HIS A 150 78.92 -2.93 -5.81
N ARG A 151 78.32 -4.12 -5.60
CA ARG A 151 78.61 -5.30 -6.42
C ARG A 151 78.16 -5.09 -7.87
N ALA A 152 76.98 -4.51 -8.08
CA ALA A 152 76.44 -4.25 -9.41
C ALA A 152 77.34 -3.32 -10.24
N ALA A 153 77.98 -2.33 -9.61
CA ALA A 153 78.96 -1.47 -10.27
C ALA A 153 80.20 -2.28 -10.72
N ARG A 154 80.71 -3.20 -9.91
CA ARG A 154 81.93 -3.96 -10.23
C ARG A 154 81.80 -4.86 -11.48
N ASP A 155 80.60 -5.37 -11.75
CA ASP A 155 80.36 -6.35 -12.83
C ASP A 155 80.04 -5.73 -14.21
N VAL A 156 80.05 -4.39 -14.34
CA VAL A 156 79.74 -3.70 -15.61
C VAL A 156 80.66 -4.09 -16.78
N PRO A 157 82.00 -4.20 -16.65
CA PRO A 157 82.89 -4.49 -17.78
C PRO A 157 82.70 -5.89 -18.39
N GLU A 158 82.41 -6.91 -17.59
CA GLU A 158 82.19 -8.27 -18.10
C GLU A 158 80.91 -8.36 -18.94
N ARG A 159 79.85 -7.64 -18.52
CA ARG A 159 78.60 -7.56 -19.30
C ARG A 159 78.81 -6.92 -20.67
N MET A 160 79.67 -5.90 -20.75
CA MET A 160 79.97 -5.23 -22.02
C MET A 160 80.71 -6.14 -23.00
N ARG A 161 81.60 -7.03 -22.52
CA ARG A 161 82.24 -8.06 -23.37
C ARG A 161 81.22 -9.03 -23.96
N GLY A 162 80.26 -9.48 -23.15
CA GLY A 162 79.17 -10.36 -23.60
C GLY A 162 78.37 -9.75 -24.76
N LEU A 163 77.99 -8.47 -24.64
CA LEU A 163 77.20 -7.78 -25.66
C LEU A 163 77.92 -7.67 -27.02
N LEU A 164 79.21 -7.34 -27.02
CA LEU A 164 79.97 -7.24 -28.28
C LEU A 164 80.16 -8.60 -28.98
N ALA A 165 80.30 -9.69 -28.22
CA ALA A 165 80.38 -11.04 -28.77
C ALA A 165 79.06 -11.46 -29.45
N GLU A 166 77.92 -11.10 -28.85
CA GLU A 166 76.59 -11.34 -29.42
C GLU A 166 76.41 -10.62 -30.76
N MET A 167 76.78 -9.33 -30.84
CA MET A 167 76.70 -8.56 -32.09
C MET A 167 77.55 -9.15 -33.22
N THR A 168 78.70 -9.76 -32.89
CA THR A 168 79.56 -10.41 -33.88
C THR A 168 78.90 -11.69 -34.45
N ALA A 169 78.11 -12.41 -33.67
CA ALA A 169 77.37 -13.57 -34.13
C ALA A 169 76.21 -13.19 -35.07
N GLU A 170 75.48 -12.12 -34.75
CA GLU A 170 74.41 -11.60 -35.60
C GLU A 170 74.93 -11.15 -36.97
N LEU A 171 76.09 -10.48 -37.02
CA LEU A 171 76.69 -10.08 -38.30
C LEU A 171 76.96 -11.28 -39.22
N ARG A 172 77.43 -12.40 -38.68
CA ARG A 172 77.67 -13.64 -39.45
C ARG A 172 76.38 -14.27 -39.99
N ARG A 173 75.28 -14.18 -39.23
CA ARG A 173 73.95 -14.61 -39.70
C ARG A 173 73.52 -13.82 -40.94
N VAL A 174 73.66 -12.50 -40.90
CA VAL A 174 73.28 -11.62 -42.01
C VAL A 174 74.16 -11.86 -43.25
N GLN A 175 75.44 -12.17 -43.06
CA GLN A 175 76.34 -12.54 -44.16
C GLN A 175 75.90 -13.83 -44.88
N ALA A 176 75.43 -14.85 -44.16
CA ALA A 176 74.88 -16.07 -44.77
C ALA A 176 73.61 -15.79 -45.60
N LEU A 177 72.76 -14.85 -45.17
CA LEU A 177 71.57 -14.45 -45.93
C LEU A 177 71.94 -13.76 -47.25
N TYR A 178 73.00 -12.94 -47.24
CA TYR A 178 73.53 -12.32 -48.45
C TYR A 178 74.00 -13.36 -49.48
N GLU A 179 74.74 -14.38 -49.03
CA GLU A 179 75.23 -15.45 -49.90
C GLU A 179 74.08 -16.27 -50.53
N ALA A 180 73.03 -16.56 -49.77
CA ALA A 180 71.85 -17.26 -50.27
C ALA A 180 71.14 -16.50 -51.42
N GLU A 181 71.02 -15.17 -51.32
CA GLU A 181 70.41 -14.36 -52.40
C GLU A 181 71.30 -14.24 -53.64
N ARG A 182 72.63 -14.33 -53.48
CA ARG A 182 73.57 -14.40 -54.59
C ARG A 182 73.48 -15.74 -55.33
N GLU A 183 73.37 -16.86 -54.61
CA GLU A 183 73.17 -18.19 -55.21
C GLU A 183 71.83 -18.30 -55.94
N ALA A 184 70.80 -17.60 -55.45
CA ALA A 184 69.50 -17.46 -56.09
C ALA A 184 69.53 -16.70 -57.44
N GLY A 185 70.68 -16.09 -57.81
CA GLY A 185 70.89 -15.44 -59.10
C GLY A 185 70.43 -13.98 -59.15
N THR A 186 70.12 -13.34 -58.02
CA THR A 186 69.73 -11.93 -57.98
C THR A 186 70.96 -11.04 -58.20
N LEU A 187 70.97 -10.28 -59.30
CA LEU A 187 72.06 -9.35 -59.64
C LEU A 187 71.82 -7.95 -59.03
N GLY A 188 72.89 -7.24 -58.64
CA GLY A 188 72.85 -5.83 -58.21
C GLY A 188 73.03 -5.53 -56.71
N ILE A 189 73.29 -6.54 -55.86
CA ILE A 189 73.38 -6.39 -54.39
C ILE A 189 74.81 -6.21 -53.82
N GLY A 190 75.81 -5.87 -54.65
CA GLY A 190 77.22 -5.84 -54.23
C GLY A 190 77.60 -4.83 -53.14
N GLU A 191 76.84 -3.74 -52.98
CA GLU A 191 77.09 -2.71 -51.95
C GLU A 191 76.92 -3.26 -50.52
N ILE A 192 76.04 -4.26 -50.34
CA ILE A 192 75.76 -4.89 -49.05
C ILE A 192 76.98 -5.62 -48.49
N GLU A 193 77.74 -6.30 -49.36
CA GLU A 193 78.97 -7.01 -48.99
C GLU A 193 80.02 -6.06 -48.40
N HIS A 194 80.14 -4.85 -48.96
CA HIS A 194 81.09 -3.85 -48.46
C HIS A 194 80.72 -3.37 -47.05
N ARG A 195 79.43 -3.12 -46.80
CA ARG A 195 78.93 -2.65 -45.49
C ARG A 195 79.14 -3.70 -44.39
N LEU A 196 78.85 -4.98 -44.66
CA LEU A 196 79.03 -6.07 -43.69
C LEU A 196 80.48 -6.16 -43.19
N ASN A 197 81.45 -6.13 -44.10
CA ASN A 197 82.88 -6.23 -43.76
C ASN A 197 83.36 -5.05 -42.90
N MET A 198 82.84 -3.84 -43.13
CA MET A 198 83.21 -2.66 -42.34
C MET A 198 82.70 -2.73 -40.89
N THR A 199 81.51 -3.29 -40.67
CA THR A 199 80.92 -3.45 -39.34
C THR A 199 81.65 -4.51 -38.52
N GLU A 200 82.13 -5.60 -39.14
CA GLU A 200 82.93 -6.64 -38.47
C GLU A 200 84.22 -6.08 -37.87
N ALA A 201 84.91 -5.22 -38.63
CA ALA A 201 86.15 -4.60 -38.20
C ALA A 201 85.97 -3.70 -36.97
N ARG A 202 84.85 -2.97 -36.87
CA ARG A 202 84.56 -2.07 -35.74
C ARG A 202 84.30 -2.83 -34.44
N LEU A 203 83.45 -3.85 -34.48
CA LEU A 203 83.14 -4.69 -33.31
C LEU A 203 84.38 -5.36 -32.74
N THR A 204 85.24 -5.88 -33.63
CA THR A 204 86.51 -6.52 -33.23
C THR A 204 87.45 -5.53 -32.55
N HIS A 205 87.52 -4.27 -33.01
CA HIS A 205 88.33 -3.23 -32.39
C HIS A 205 87.84 -2.85 -30.99
N ALA A 206 86.52 -2.73 -30.80
CA ALA A 206 85.91 -2.40 -29.52
C ALA A 206 86.17 -3.49 -28.44
N LEU A 207 86.06 -4.76 -28.81
CA LEU A 207 86.38 -5.89 -27.92
C LEU A 207 87.82 -5.86 -27.44
N ALA A 208 88.76 -5.63 -28.36
CA ALA A 208 90.19 -5.60 -28.04
C ALA A 208 90.56 -4.47 -27.07
N GLN A 209 89.93 -3.29 -27.18
CA GLN A 209 90.18 -2.19 -26.24
C GLN A 209 89.66 -2.49 -24.82
N LEU A 210 88.50 -3.16 -24.70
CA LEU A 210 87.89 -3.48 -23.41
C LEU A 210 88.66 -4.58 -22.64
N GLU A 211 89.34 -5.49 -23.34
CA GLU A 211 90.18 -6.52 -22.71
C GLU A 211 91.52 -5.96 -22.20
N GLY A 212 92.08 -4.94 -22.86
CA GLY A 212 93.39 -4.38 -22.54
C GLY A 212 93.43 -3.24 -21.52
N ALA A 213 92.29 -2.80 -20.98
CA ALA A 213 92.20 -1.61 -20.13
C ALA A 213 92.60 -1.85 -18.65
N GLU A 214 93.44 -0.97 -18.08
CA GLU A 214 93.79 -0.94 -16.64
C GLU A 214 92.64 -0.35 -15.78
N ALA A 215 92.63 -0.65 -14.47
CA ALA A 215 91.53 -0.33 -13.55
C ALA A 215 91.15 1.17 -13.48
N GLU A 216 92.10 2.09 -13.72
CA GLU A 216 91.83 3.54 -13.71
C GLU A 216 91.14 4.04 -14.99
N ARG A 217 91.23 3.31 -16.11
CA ARG A 217 90.66 3.71 -17.42
C ARG A 217 89.56 2.77 -17.91
N LEU A 218 89.15 1.83 -17.07
CA LEU A 218 88.15 0.83 -17.41
C LEU A 218 86.79 1.48 -17.74
N ASP A 219 86.47 2.59 -17.08
CA ASP A 219 85.22 3.33 -17.30
C ASP A 219 85.18 3.95 -18.72
N ASP A 220 86.27 4.56 -19.18
CA ASP A 220 86.38 5.13 -20.52
C ASP A 220 86.32 4.03 -21.61
N ALA A 221 86.96 2.87 -21.36
CA ALA A 221 86.93 1.74 -22.28
C ALA A 221 85.53 1.12 -22.42
N VAL A 222 84.77 1.06 -21.32
CA VAL A 222 83.36 0.62 -21.34
C VAL A 222 82.50 1.59 -22.15
N GLN A 223 82.69 2.90 -22.00
CA GLN A 223 81.93 3.90 -22.76
C GLN A 223 82.22 3.83 -24.26
N PHE A 224 83.48 3.66 -24.66
CA PHE A 224 83.85 3.48 -26.06
C PHE A 224 83.23 2.21 -26.65
N ALA A 225 83.32 1.09 -25.92
CA ALA A 225 82.72 -0.19 -26.34
C ALA A 225 81.20 -0.10 -26.51
N ASP A 226 80.51 0.61 -25.62
CA ASP A 226 79.05 0.80 -25.68
C ASP A 226 78.62 1.64 -26.89
N ALA A 227 79.38 2.68 -27.23
CA ALA A 227 79.13 3.51 -28.42
C ALA A 227 79.29 2.71 -29.73
N GLU A 228 80.38 1.95 -29.87
CA GLU A 228 80.60 1.13 -31.07
C GLU A 228 79.60 -0.02 -31.21
N ALA A 229 79.20 -0.65 -30.09
CA ALA A 229 78.15 -1.67 -30.11
C ALA A 229 76.82 -1.11 -30.63
N THR A 230 76.45 0.10 -30.18
CA THR A 230 75.21 0.78 -30.59
C THR A 230 75.22 1.07 -32.09
N HIS A 231 76.34 1.56 -32.63
CA HIS A 231 76.46 1.81 -34.07
C HIS A 231 76.42 0.52 -34.91
N ALA A 232 77.14 -0.52 -34.49
CA ALA A 232 77.19 -1.78 -35.21
C ALA A 232 75.83 -2.50 -35.24
N ALA A 233 75.07 -2.45 -34.14
CA ALA A 233 73.72 -3.03 -34.08
C ALA A 233 72.79 -2.40 -35.13
N ALA A 234 72.79 -1.07 -35.25
CA ALA A 234 71.96 -0.36 -36.23
C ALA A 234 72.32 -0.71 -37.68
N GLU A 235 73.60 -0.83 -38.00
CA GLU A 235 74.06 -1.22 -39.35
C GLU A 235 73.70 -2.67 -39.69
N ILE A 236 73.84 -3.61 -38.75
CA ILE A 236 73.47 -5.02 -38.96
C ILE A 236 71.97 -5.14 -39.25
N GLU A 237 71.14 -4.43 -38.48
CA GLU A 237 69.69 -4.43 -38.66
C GLU A 237 69.28 -3.85 -40.02
N GLU A 238 69.90 -2.75 -40.45
CA GLU A 238 69.59 -2.15 -41.75
C GLU A 238 69.97 -3.07 -42.92
N ILE A 239 71.10 -3.76 -42.83
CA ILE A 239 71.55 -4.70 -43.87
C ILE A 239 70.63 -5.92 -43.96
N ASP A 240 70.23 -6.50 -42.82
CA ASP A 240 69.29 -7.64 -42.78
C ASP A 240 67.96 -7.26 -43.47
N ARG A 241 67.46 -6.05 -43.19
CA ARG A 241 66.25 -5.52 -43.84
C ARG A 241 66.39 -5.42 -45.35
N LEU A 242 67.50 -4.88 -45.87
CA LEU A 242 67.71 -4.74 -47.32
C LEU A 242 67.78 -6.10 -48.03
N ILE A 243 68.45 -7.10 -47.46
CA ILE A 243 68.51 -8.46 -48.03
C ILE A 243 67.10 -9.08 -48.02
N GLY A 244 66.35 -8.90 -46.92
CA GLY A 244 64.96 -9.33 -46.83
C GLY A 244 64.05 -8.70 -47.90
N GLU A 245 64.18 -7.41 -48.17
CA GLU A 245 63.42 -6.70 -49.20
C GLU A 245 63.71 -7.24 -50.62
N VAL A 246 64.98 -7.55 -50.90
CA VAL A 246 65.38 -8.15 -52.20
C VAL A 246 64.79 -9.55 -52.37
N ALA A 247 64.96 -10.42 -51.37
CA ALA A 247 64.46 -11.79 -51.39
C ALA A 247 62.94 -11.84 -51.58
N THR A 248 62.21 -10.98 -50.85
CA THR A 248 60.75 -10.90 -50.94
C THR A 248 60.28 -10.38 -52.30
N THR A 249 60.99 -9.42 -52.91
CA THR A 249 60.65 -8.88 -54.23
C THR A 249 60.79 -9.94 -55.33
N ARG A 250 61.90 -10.70 -55.33
CA ARG A 250 62.10 -11.82 -56.26
C ARG A 250 61.00 -12.89 -56.13
N GLN A 251 60.70 -13.31 -54.90
CA GLN A 251 59.70 -14.35 -54.67
C GLN A 251 58.29 -13.89 -55.10
N LYS A 252 57.94 -12.62 -54.86
CA LYS A 252 56.67 -12.04 -55.32
C LYS A 252 56.55 -12.09 -56.84
N ALA A 253 57.57 -11.64 -57.57
CA ALA A 253 57.54 -11.64 -59.03
C ALA A 253 57.42 -13.06 -59.60
N ARG A 254 58.13 -14.04 -59.03
CA ARG A 254 58.03 -15.44 -59.46
C ARG A 254 56.64 -16.04 -59.25
N ASN A 255 56.07 -15.84 -58.06
CA ASN A 255 54.72 -16.32 -57.75
C ASN A 255 53.66 -15.70 -58.68
N LEU A 256 53.83 -14.42 -59.05
CA LEU A 256 52.94 -13.75 -60.02
C LEU A 256 53.02 -14.42 -61.39
N LEU A 257 54.21 -14.69 -61.92
CA LEU A 257 54.37 -15.32 -63.23
C LEU A 257 53.77 -16.73 -63.30
N GLU A 258 53.96 -17.55 -62.26
CA GLU A 258 53.33 -18.89 -62.18
C GLU A 258 51.79 -18.80 -62.15
N ARG A 259 51.24 -17.77 -61.50
CA ARG A 259 49.80 -17.48 -61.48
C ARG A 259 49.28 -17.04 -62.86
N VAL A 260 50.01 -16.18 -63.55
CA VAL A 260 49.68 -15.72 -64.91
C VAL A 260 49.59 -16.90 -65.89
N GLU A 261 50.58 -17.79 -65.87
CA GLU A 261 50.62 -18.96 -66.78
C GLU A 261 49.47 -19.94 -66.50
N SER A 262 49.24 -20.26 -65.22
CA SER A 262 48.17 -21.18 -64.82
C SER A 262 46.76 -20.62 -65.08
N GLY A 263 46.56 -19.32 -64.84
CA GLY A 263 45.29 -18.62 -65.10
C GLY A 263 44.92 -18.65 -66.58
N LEU A 264 45.86 -18.27 -67.47
CA LEU A 264 45.62 -18.26 -68.91
C LEU A 264 45.27 -19.66 -69.45
N ARG A 265 45.97 -20.70 -68.97
CA ARG A 265 45.67 -22.09 -69.37
C ARG A 265 44.25 -22.51 -69.00
N LEU A 266 43.80 -22.17 -67.80
CA LEU A 266 42.44 -22.48 -67.34
C LEU A 266 41.40 -21.74 -68.18
N ALA A 267 41.59 -20.45 -68.45
CA ALA A 267 40.67 -19.66 -69.27
C ALA A 267 40.51 -20.22 -70.69
N SER A 268 41.61 -20.64 -71.33
CA SER A 268 41.56 -21.30 -72.65
C SER A 268 40.74 -22.60 -72.63
N GLN A 269 40.96 -23.47 -71.64
CA GLN A 269 40.20 -24.72 -71.51
C GLN A 269 38.71 -24.48 -71.27
N ARG A 270 38.37 -23.46 -70.46
CA ARG A 270 36.97 -23.07 -70.22
C ARG A 270 36.29 -22.59 -71.50
N TRP A 271 36.98 -21.78 -72.30
CA TRP A 271 36.44 -21.32 -73.58
C TRP A 271 36.16 -22.48 -74.55
N GLU A 272 37.09 -23.42 -74.68
CA GLU A 272 36.90 -24.63 -75.52
C GLU A 272 35.69 -25.47 -75.07
N ALA A 273 35.48 -25.61 -73.75
CA ALA A 273 34.33 -26.33 -73.22
C ALA A 273 32.99 -25.62 -73.51
N LEU A 274 32.95 -24.29 -73.47
CA LEU A 274 31.75 -23.50 -73.81
C LEU A 274 31.45 -23.56 -75.31
N GLN A 275 32.47 -23.53 -76.16
CA GLN A 275 32.29 -23.71 -77.61
C GLN A 275 31.69 -25.08 -77.94
N ALA A 276 32.10 -26.14 -77.25
CA ALA A 276 31.52 -27.48 -77.42
C ALA A 276 30.02 -27.54 -77.04
N ARG A 277 29.54 -26.62 -76.20
CA ARG A 277 28.12 -26.47 -75.82
C ARG A 277 27.34 -25.53 -76.75
N GLY A 278 27.95 -25.00 -77.81
CA GLY A 278 27.30 -24.15 -78.81
C GLY A 278 27.57 -22.65 -78.69
N ALA A 279 28.51 -22.21 -77.82
CA ALA A 279 28.89 -20.80 -77.76
C ALA A 279 29.72 -20.37 -78.98
N GLN A 280 29.42 -19.18 -79.53
CA GLN A 280 30.09 -18.63 -80.72
C GLN A 280 30.47 -17.14 -80.55
N ASP A 281 30.60 -16.65 -79.31
CA ASP A 281 30.83 -15.23 -79.03
C ASP A 281 32.26 -14.75 -79.41
N GLU A 282 32.35 -13.84 -80.38
CA GLU A 282 33.62 -13.29 -80.87
C GLU A 282 34.34 -12.41 -79.82
N THR A 283 33.62 -11.83 -78.87
CA THR A 283 34.21 -10.93 -77.88
C THR A 283 35.15 -11.67 -76.92
N ILE A 284 34.77 -12.87 -76.49
CA ILE A 284 35.58 -13.70 -75.57
C ILE A 284 36.87 -14.16 -76.25
N ALA A 285 36.81 -14.52 -77.54
CA ALA A 285 37.99 -14.88 -78.31
C ALA A 285 39.01 -13.72 -78.40
N SER A 286 38.53 -12.48 -78.53
CA SER A 286 39.38 -11.28 -78.55
C SER A 286 40.04 -11.01 -77.19
N LEU A 287 39.31 -11.16 -76.08
CA LEU A 287 39.81 -10.98 -74.72
C LEU A 287 40.87 -12.03 -74.35
N LEU A 288 40.66 -13.29 -74.74
CA LEU A 288 41.63 -14.36 -74.51
C LEU A 288 42.96 -14.10 -75.21
N THR A 289 42.90 -13.55 -76.43
CA THR A 289 44.09 -13.17 -77.21
C THR A 289 44.86 -12.04 -76.52
N ARG A 290 44.16 -10.98 -76.07
CA ARG A 290 44.77 -9.86 -75.33
C ARG A 290 45.47 -10.31 -74.03
N ALA A 291 44.82 -11.16 -73.23
CA ALA A 291 45.41 -11.67 -72.00
C ALA A 291 46.68 -12.51 -72.26
N ARG A 292 46.70 -13.26 -73.37
CA ARG A 292 47.87 -14.05 -73.79
C ARG A 292 49.07 -13.18 -74.15
N ASP A 293 48.87 -12.08 -74.86
CA ASP A 293 49.95 -11.18 -75.27
C ASP A 293 50.61 -10.50 -74.05
N LEU A 294 49.81 -10.04 -73.08
CA LEU A 294 50.30 -9.44 -71.83
C LEU A 294 51.09 -10.45 -70.98
N ALA A 295 50.61 -11.70 -70.88
CA ALA A 295 51.32 -12.75 -70.15
C ALA A 295 52.73 -12.99 -70.74
N LEU A 296 52.85 -13.02 -72.07
CA LEU A 296 54.12 -13.21 -72.75
C LEU A 296 55.10 -12.05 -72.49
N HIS A 297 54.59 -10.81 -72.39
CA HIS A 297 55.40 -9.65 -72.07
C HIS A 297 56.04 -9.75 -70.67
N LEU A 298 55.24 -10.05 -69.65
CA LEU A 298 55.71 -10.20 -68.25
C LEU A 298 56.79 -11.29 -68.13
N MET A 299 56.61 -12.43 -68.81
CA MET A 299 57.59 -13.51 -68.83
C MET A 299 58.91 -13.11 -69.51
N GLN A 300 58.90 -12.16 -70.45
CA GLN A 300 60.11 -11.65 -71.09
C GLN A 300 60.87 -10.68 -70.17
N THR A 301 60.16 -9.76 -69.51
CA THR A 301 60.75 -8.79 -68.56
C THR A 301 61.48 -9.49 -67.41
N ALA A 302 60.91 -10.59 -66.89
CA ALA A 302 61.48 -11.37 -65.80
C ALA A 302 62.85 -12.00 -66.10
N LYS A 303 63.25 -12.14 -67.37
CA LYS A 303 64.55 -12.73 -67.76
C LYS A 303 65.76 -11.84 -67.44
N GLY A 304 65.55 -10.62 -66.96
CA GLY A 304 66.63 -9.71 -66.54
C GLY A 304 67.32 -10.13 -65.23
N TYR A 305 66.67 -10.92 -64.36
CA TYR A 305 67.19 -11.38 -63.05
C TYR A 305 67.72 -10.28 -62.10
N THR A 306 67.31 -9.02 -62.32
CA THR A 306 67.64 -7.88 -61.46
C THR A 306 66.46 -7.52 -60.56
N VAL A 307 66.73 -6.82 -59.45
CA VAL A 307 65.67 -6.29 -58.57
C VAL A 307 64.72 -5.38 -59.34
N GLU A 308 65.25 -4.53 -60.23
CA GLU A 308 64.45 -3.65 -61.09
C GLU A 308 63.53 -4.42 -62.04
N ALA A 309 64.00 -5.52 -62.65
CA ALA A 309 63.18 -6.35 -63.52
C ALA A 309 62.03 -7.02 -62.76
N TYR A 310 62.29 -7.51 -61.54
CA TYR A 310 61.23 -8.06 -60.69
C TYR A 310 60.22 -7.01 -60.22
N GLN A 311 60.69 -5.80 -59.90
CA GLN A 311 59.80 -4.68 -59.58
C GLN A 311 58.94 -4.28 -60.79
N GLN A 312 59.50 -4.28 -61.99
CA GLN A 312 58.76 -4.01 -63.23
C GLN A 312 57.69 -5.08 -63.50
N VAL A 313 58.02 -6.36 -63.34
CA VAL A 313 57.03 -7.46 -63.42
C VAL A 313 55.90 -7.26 -62.41
N ILE A 314 56.21 -6.86 -61.18
CA ILE A 314 55.18 -6.60 -60.15
C ILE A 314 54.31 -5.39 -60.53
N ALA A 315 54.90 -4.34 -61.10
CA ALA A 315 54.19 -3.13 -61.51
C ALA A 315 53.26 -3.38 -62.71
N GLU A 316 53.73 -4.09 -63.72
CA GLU A 316 52.99 -4.38 -64.95
C GLU A 316 51.98 -5.53 -64.80
N ALA A 317 52.12 -6.38 -63.78
CA ALA A 317 51.17 -7.47 -63.51
C ALA A 317 49.72 -6.99 -63.33
N GLY A 318 49.51 -5.73 -62.90
CA GLY A 318 48.19 -5.14 -62.79
C GLY A 318 47.42 -5.07 -64.12
N GLU A 319 48.10 -4.82 -65.24
CA GLU A 319 47.45 -4.75 -66.56
C GLU A 319 46.98 -6.14 -67.03
N TYR A 320 47.79 -7.18 -66.76
CA TYR A 320 47.38 -8.56 -67.02
C TYR A 320 46.21 -8.97 -66.13
N ASP A 321 46.30 -8.70 -64.82
CA ASP A 321 45.24 -9.06 -63.86
C ASP A 321 43.89 -8.43 -64.27
N GLN A 322 43.89 -7.17 -64.73
CA GLN A 322 42.69 -6.52 -65.25
C GLN A 322 42.15 -7.23 -66.52
N ALA A 323 43.00 -7.47 -67.52
CA ALA A 323 42.57 -8.13 -68.76
C ALA A 323 42.07 -9.56 -68.51
N PHE A 324 42.70 -10.29 -67.58
CA PHE A 324 42.27 -11.62 -67.17
C PHE A 324 40.95 -11.61 -66.39
N GLN A 325 40.73 -10.61 -65.53
CA GLN A 325 39.44 -10.41 -64.84
C GLN A 325 38.31 -10.12 -65.84
N GLU A 326 38.54 -9.25 -66.82
CA GLU A 326 37.59 -8.97 -67.90
C GLU A 326 37.22 -10.27 -68.66
N LEU A 327 38.21 -11.07 -69.03
CA LEU A 327 38.02 -12.37 -69.68
C LEU A 327 37.26 -13.37 -68.81
N SER A 328 37.65 -13.53 -67.53
CA SER A 328 36.98 -14.46 -66.61
C SER A 328 35.52 -14.06 -66.41
N THR A 329 35.25 -12.78 -66.21
CA THR A 329 33.89 -12.25 -66.05
C THR A 329 33.05 -12.51 -67.30
N ALA A 330 33.62 -12.34 -68.49
CA ALA A 330 32.92 -12.62 -69.74
C ALA A 330 32.61 -14.13 -69.91
N LEU A 331 33.56 -15.01 -69.57
CA LEU A 331 33.35 -16.46 -69.58
C LEU A 331 32.30 -16.91 -68.55
N ASP A 332 32.34 -16.37 -67.34
CA ASP A 332 31.36 -16.63 -66.28
C ASP A 332 29.96 -16.17 -66.70
N ARG A 333 29.86 -14.96 -67.27
CA ARG A 333 28.59 -14.41 -67.79
C ARG A 333 28.02 -15.28 -68.90
N LEU A 334 28.85 -15.72 -69.85
CA LEU A 334 28.38 -16.57 -70.94
C LEU A 334 27.87 -17.92 -70.42
N ASP A 335 28.62 -18.61 -69.57
CA ASP A 335 28.20 -19.92 -69.02
C ASP A 335 26.88 -19.79 -68.25
N GLU A 336 26.74 -18.72 -67.47
CA GLU A 336 25.52 -18.44 -66.73
C GLU A 336 24.34 -18.14 -67.65
N MET A 337 24.51 -17.30 -68.67
CA MET A 337 23.45 -17.02 -69.65
C MET A 337 23.05 -18.27 -70.44
N MET A 338 23.99 -19.15 -70.77
CA MET A 338 23.71 -20.45 -71.41
C MET A 338 22.89 -21.37 -70.52
N ARG A 339 23.18 -21.39 -69.22
CA ARG A 339 22.46 -22.19 -68.22
C ARG A 339 21.06 -21.62 -67.99
N GLN A 340 20.96 -20.33 -67.69
CA GLN A 340 19.70 -19.63 -67.42
C GLN A 340 18.75 -19.71 -68.60
N SER A 341 19.22 -19.43 -69.83
CA SER A 341 18.37 -19.54 -71.02
C SER A 341 17.87 -20.97 -71.28
N LYS A 342 18.62 -22.00 -70.85
CA LYS A 342 18.18 -23.39 -70.98
C LYS A 342 17.06 -23.70 -70.00
N GLU A 343 17.29 -23.38 -68.73
CA GLU A 343 16.32 -23.59 -67.64
C GLU A 343 15.03 -22.82 -67.90
N ALA A 344 15.15 -21.58 -68.39
CA ALA A 344 14.02 -20.74 -68.73
C ALA A 344 13.12 -21.40 -69.78
N ILE A 345 13.69 -21.80 -70.93
CA ILE A 345 12.94 -22.42 -72.03
C ILE A 345 12.42 -23.82 -71.67
N GLU A 346 13.17 -24.64 -70.93
CA GLU A 346 12.68 -25.96 -70.48
C GLU A 346 11.51 -25.83 -69.50
N GLY A 347 11.56 -24.87 -68.57
CA GLY A 347 10.48 -24.59 -67.63
C GLY A 347 9.23 -24.03 -68.31
N ASP A 348 9.41 -23.24 -69.36
CA ASP A 348 8.33 -22.62 -70.13
C ASP A 348 7.40 -23.61 -70.83
N VAL A 349 7.97 -24.64 -71.46
CA VAL A 349 7.20 -25.69 -72.14
C VAL A 349 6.30 -26.43 -71.14
N GLN A 350 6.82 -26.69 -69.94
CA GLN A 350 6.05 -27.32 -68.88
C GLN A 350 4.92 -26.41 -68.39
N ARG A 351 5.21 -25.12 -68.12
CA ARG A 351 4.19 -24.16 -67.67
C ARG A 351 3.08 -23.95 -68.70
N LEU A 352 3.42 -23.92 -69.99
CA LEU A 352 2.43 -23.78 -71.06
C LEU A 352 1.46 -24.97 -71.07
N ALA A 353 1.99 -26.20 -70.94
CA ALA A 353 1.17 -27.40 -70.86
C ALA A 353 0.30 -27.45 -69.58
N GLU A 354 0.84 -27.01 -68.44
CA GLU A 354 0.11 -26.90 -67.18
C GLU A 354 -1.04 -25.88 -67.27
N CYS A 355 -0.78 -24.69 -67.81
CA CYS A 355 -1.80 -23.64 -67.98
C CYS A 355 -2.94 -24.08 -68.90
N GLN A 356 -2.61 -24.76 -70.01
CA GLN A 356 -3.60 -25.37 -70.90
C GLN A 356 -4.45 -26.42 -70.19
N ALA A 357 -3.82 -27.33 -69.45
CA ALA A 357 -4.54 -28.37 -68.70
C ALA A 357 -5.47 -27.79 -67.61
N VAL A 358 -5.09 -26.66 -66.99
CA VAL A 358 -5.95 -25.94 -66.04
C VAL A 358 -7.18 -25.37 -66.73
N CYS A 359 -7.02 -24.69 -67.86
CA CYS A 359 -8.14 -24.10 -68.61
C CYS A 359 -9.10 -25.19 -69.15
N ASP A 360 -8.54 -26.29 -69.66
CA ASP A 360 -9.31 -27.45 -70.11
C ASP A 360 -10.08 -28.11 -68.94
N GLY A 361 -9.43 -28.22 -67.78
CA GLY A 361 -10.03 -28.76 -66.56
C GLY A 361 -11.20 -27.92 -66.06
N MET A 362 -11.10 -26.60 -66.12
CA MET A 362 -12.18 -25.67 -65.74
C MET A 362 -13.38 -25.79 -66.69
N THR A 363 -13.12 -25.82 -68.00
CA THR A 363 -14.16 -26.01 -69.02
C THR A 363 -14.86 -27.38 -68.88
N ALA A 364 -14.13 -28.41 -68.43
CA ALA A 364 -14.71 -29.72 -68.14
C ALA A 364 -15.60 -29.74 -66.89
N GLN A 365 -15.29 -28.92 -65.87
CA GLN A 365 -16.12 -28.78 -64.66
C GLN A 365 -17.37 -27.93 -64.92
N GLU A 366 -17.24 -26.89 -65.74
CA GLU A 366 -18.31 -25.96 -66.08
C GLU A 366 -18.51 -25.89 -67.60
N PRO A 367 -19.39 -26.75 -68.17
CA PRO A 367 -19.55 -26.85 -69.63
C PRO A 367 -20.11 -25.59 -70.32
N LEU A 368 -20.67 -24.66 -69.54
CA LEU A 368 -21.23 -23.40 -70.03
C LEU A 368 -20.21 -22.24 -69.96
N LEU A 369 -19.00 -22.49 -69.46
CA LEU A 369 -17.94 -21.50 -69.31
C LEU A 369 -17.14 -21.35 -70.62
N GLU A 370 -16.96 -20.12 -71.07
CA GLU A 370 -16.09 -19.76 -72.20
C GLU A 370 -14.92 -18.88 -71.70
N LEU A 371 -13.69 -19.43 -71.71
CA LEU A 371 -12.44 -18.77 -71.28
C LEU A 371 -11.76 -18.02 -72.44
N ASP A 372 -12.44 -17.04 -73.02
CA ASP A 372 -11.98 -16.29 -74.20
C ASP A 372 -10.66 -15.54 -73.97
N GLU A 373 -10.52 -14.82 -72.84
CA GLU A 373 -9.30 -14.05 -72.54
C GLU A 373 -8.09 -14.93 -72.20
N SER A 374 -8.27 -15.95 -71.35
CA SER A 374 -7.17 -16.84 -70.95
C SER A 374 -6.62 -17.65 -72.12
N THR A 375 -7.48 -18.04 -73.08
CA THR A 375 -7.05 -18.76 -74.29
C THR A 375 -6.18 -17.90 -75.20
N GLU A 376 -6.51 -16.61 -75.36
CA GLU A 376 -5.73 -15.68 -76.18
C GLU A 376 -4.34 -15.41 -75.56
N LEU A 377 -4.25 -15.26 -74.24
CA LEU A 377 -2.99 -15.08 -73.52
C LEU A 377 -2.06 -16.30 -73.66
N ILE A 378 -2.60 -17.52 -73.62
CA ILE A 378 -1.85 -18.76 -73.85
C ILE A 378 -1.29 -18.80 -75.28
N HIS A 379 -2.05 -18.34 -76.26
CA HIS A 379 -1.59 -18.27 -77.65
C HIS A 379 -0.38 -17.32 -77.79
N GLN A 380 -0.48 -16.11 -77.23
CA GLN A 380 0.61 -15.11 -77.26
C GLN A 380 1.86 -15.61 -76.54
N ALA A 381 1.72 -16.31 -75.41
CA ALA A 381 2.86 -16.93 -74.71
C ALA A 381 3.56 -17.98 -75.58
N SER A 382 2.81 -18.80 -76.32
CA SER A 382 3.37 -19.81 -77.23
C SER A 382 4.22 -19.19 -78.34
N GLU A 383 3.85 -18.02 -78.87
CA GLU A 383 4.61 -17.34 -79.93
C GLU A 383 5.93 -16.78 -79.39
N ALA A 384 5.90 -16.13 -78.24
CA ALA A 384 7.09 -15.59 -77.59
C ALA A 384 8.12 -16.68 -77.23
N TYR A 385 7.68 -17.90 -76.86
CA TYR A 385 8.60 -19.02 -76.63
C TYR A 385 9.31 -19.52 -77.89
N ARG A 386 8.62 -19.58 -79.03
CA ARG A 386 9.26 -19.98 -80.30
C ARG A 386 10.36 -19.01 -80.69
N GLU A 387 10.13 -17.71 -80.48
CA GLU A 387 11.15 -16.69 -80.72
C GLU A 387 12.31 -16.78 -79.73
N ALA A 388 12.05 -17.10 -78.45
CA ALA A 388 13.11 -17.33 -77.46
C ALA A 388 14.05 -18.48 -77.85
N GLU A 389 13.50 -19.59 -78.35
CA GLU A 389 14.29 -20.73 -78.84
C GLU A 389 15.18 -20.36 -80.03
N HIS A 390 14.65 -19.53 -80.95
CA HIS A 390 15.42 -19.02 -82.09
C HIS A 390 16.62 -18.18 -81.63
N GLN A 391 16.41 -17.24 -80.70
CA GLN A 391 17.47 -16.37 -80.18
C GLN A 391 18.56 -17.13 -79.43
N ARG A 392 18.18 -18.16 -78.65
CA ARG A 392 19.13 -19.04 -77.94
C ARG A 392 20.06 -19.77 -78.90
N ASN A 393 19.57 -20.19 -80.06
CA ASN A 393 20.35 -20.94 -81.05
C ASN A 393 21.45 -20.10 -81.73
N LEU A 394 21.47 -18.78 -81.56
CA LEU A 394 22.54 -17.91 -82.06
C LEU A 394 23.87 -18.08 -81.32
N GLY A 395 23.85 -18.57 -80.07
CA GLY A 395 25.07 -18.91 -79.34
C GLY A 395 25.91 -17.73 -78.81
N THR A 396 25.37 -16.51 -78.82
CA THR A 396 26.01 -15.27 -78.35
C THR A 396 25.43 -14.80 -77.01
N ILE A 397 26.16 -13.97 -76.25
CA ILE A 397 25.64 -13.42 -74.98
C ILE A 397 24.32 -12.66 -75.21
N GLU A 398 24.23 -11.84 -76.26
CA GLU A 398 23.03 -11.08 -76.60
C GLU A 398 21.85 -11.99 -76.97
N GLY A 399 22.11 -13.08 -77.71
CA GLY A 399 21.08 -14.06 -78.07
C GLY A 399 20.50 -14.78 -76.85
N TYR A 400 21.36 -15.18 -75.89
CA TYR A 400 20.89 -15.78 -74.64
C TYR A 400 20.11 -14.80 -73.76
N GLU A 401 20.53 -13.54 -73.67
CA GLU A 401 19.79 -12.50 -72.93
C GLU A 401 18.41 -12.26 -73.52
N GLN A 402 18.33 -12.16 -74.85
CA GLN A 402 17.06 -11.96 -75.52
C GLN A 402 16.12 -13.17 -75.37
N ALA A 403 16.67 -14.39 -75.43
CA ALA A 403 15.92 -15.61 -75.14
C ALA A 403 15.32 -15.62 -73.73
N ILE A 404 16.10 -15.22 -72.71
CA ILE A 404 15.62 -15.12 -71.32
C ILE A 404 14.50 -14.08 -71.20
N ARG A 405 14.63 -12.91 -71.83
CA ARG A 405 13.59 -11.87 -71.78
C ARG A 405 12.27 -12.32 -72.41
N LEU A 406 12.35 -12.98 -73.56
CA LEU A 406 11.17 -13.50 -74.25
C LEU A 406 10.50 -14.62 -73.45
N SER A 407 11.29 -15.50 -72.84
CA SER A 407 10.83 -16.50 -71.87
C SER A 407 10.07 -15.87 -70.70
N GLN A 408 10.66 -14.86 -70.04
CA GLN A 408 10.03 -14.14 -68.93
C GLN A 408 8.72 -13.45 -69.34
N HIS A 409 8.67 -12.85 -70.54
CA HIS A 409 7.45 -12.23 -71.04
C HIS A 409 6.33 -13.25 -71.21
N ALA A 410 6.63 -14.41 -71.80
CA ALA A 410 5.68 -15.48 -71.98
C ALA A 410 5.24 -16.12 -70.65
N GLN A 411 6.14 -16.27 -69.66
CA GLN A 411 5.74 -16.66 -68.30
C GLN A 411 4.73 -15.68 -67.70
N SER A 412 4.96 -14.37 -67.84
CA SER A 412 4.01 -13.37 -67.34
C SER A 412 2.64 -13.48 -68.00
N LEU A 413 2.59 -13.77 -69.30
CA LEU A 413 1.33 -14.00 -70.01
C LEU A 413 0.61 -15.26 -69.50
N LEU A 414 1.33 -16.36 -69.25
CA LEU A 414 0.74 -17.58 -68.68
C LEU A 414 0.26 -17.41 -67.23
N GLU A 415 1.00 -16.65 -66.41
CA GLU A 415 0.58 -16.29 -65.06
C GLU A 415 -0.70 -15.46 -65.08
N GLN A 416 -0.78 -14.46 -65.97
CA GLN A 416 -2.00 -13.68 -66.18
C GLN A 416 -3.17 -14.56 -66.64
N ALA A 417 -2.94 -15.49 -67.59
CA ALA A 417 -3.97 -16.42 -68.06
C ALA A 417 -4.50 -17.32 -66.93
N THR A 418 -3.59 -17.85 -66.10
CA THR A 418 -3.94 -18.75 -64.99
C THR A 418 -4.66 -18.00 -63.87
N ALA A 419 -4.20 -16.80 -63.53
CA ALA A 419 -4.85 -15.94 -62.53
C ALA A 419 -6.26 -15.53 -62.98
N ALA A 420 -6.40 -15.14 -64.25
CA ALA A 420 -7.70 -14.78 -64.82
C ALA A 420 -8.65 -15.99 -64.81
N ALA A 421 -8.19 -17.16 -65.26
CA ALA A 421 -8.98 -18.40 -65.26
C ALA A 421 -9.41 -18.84 -63.86
N THR A 422 -8.52 -18.72 -62.86
CA THR A 422 -8.85 -19.04 -61.46
C THR A 422 -9.91 -18.09 -60.90
N SER A 423 -9.78 -16.78 -61.18
CA SER A 423 -10.76 -15.78 -60.73
C SER A 423 -12.14 -16.03 -61.33
N VAL A 424 -12.21 -16.52 -62.56
CA VAL A 424 -13.45 -16.81 -63.27
C VAL A 424 -14.28 -17.88 -62.56
N MET A 425 -13.65 -18.93 -62.03
CA MET A 425 -14.39 -19.97 -61.29
C MET A 425 -15.05 -19.43 -60.01
N GLU A 426 -14.36 -18.54 -59.28
CA GLU A 426 -14.93 -17.85 -58.12
C GLU A 426 -16.09 -16.94 -58.54
N GLN A 427 -15.92 -16.20 -59.63
CA GLN A 427 -16.96 -15.33 -60.19
C GLN A 427 -18.18 -16.13 -60.63
N VAL A 428 -18.01 -17.30 -61.27
CA VAL A 428 -19.11 -18.19 -61.67
C VAL A 428 -19.86 -18.72 -60.44
N ALA A 429 -19.15 -19.15 -59.41
CA ALA A 429 -19.77 -19.61 -58.16
C ALA A 429 -20.55 -18.47 -57.47
N GLU A 430 -19.98 -17.27 -57.45
CA GLU A 430 -20.63 -16.08 -56.90
C GLU A 430 -21.89 -15.70 -57.67
N VAL A 431 -21.82 -15.62 -59.00
CA VAL A 431 -22.97 -15.33 -59.87
C VAL A 431 -24.11 -16.32 -59.61
N ARG A 432 -23.81 -17.63 -59.52
CA ARG A 432 -24.83 -18.66 -59.23
C ARG A 432 -25.46 -18.45 -57.86
N THR A 433 -24.64 -18.21 -56.84
CA THR A 433 -25.11 -17.99 -55.47
C THR A 433 -26.01 -16.75 -55.38
N LEU A 434 -25.62 -15.65 -56.04
CA LEU A 434 -26.40 -14.42 -56.08
C LEU A 434 -27.72 -14.61 -56.85
N LEU A 435 -27.71 -15.31 -57.99
CA LEU A 435 -28.93 -15.60 -58.74
C LEU A 435 -29.90 -16.54 -58.00
N GLU A 436 -29.37 -17.51 -57.23
CA GLU A 436 -30.18 -18.39 -56.39
C GLU A 436 -30.85 -17.62 -55.24
N ALA A 437 -30.08 -16.75 -54.55
CA ALA A 437 -30.59 -15.90 -53.49
C ALA A 437 -31.64 -14.88 -54.00
N LEU A 438 -31.45 -14.38 -55.22
CA LEU A 438 -32.33 -13.42 -55.90
C LEU A 438 -33.41 -14.09 -56.76
N SER A 439 -33.69 -15.37 -56.49
CA SER A 439 -34.72 -16.13 -57.20
C SER A 439 -36.07 -15.40 -57.20
N PRO A 440 -36.88 -15.58 -58.26
CA PRO A 440 -38.22 -14.98 -58.30
C PRO A 440 -39.09 -15.46 -57.14
N GLU A 441 -38.92 -16.70 -56.67
CA GLU A 441 -39.61 -17.24 -55.51
C GLU A 441 -39.24 -16.52 -54.21
N ALA A 442 -37.94 -16.30 -53.96
CA ALA A 442 -37.48 -15.60 -52.77
C ALA A 442 -38.00 -14.15 -52.73
N ARG A 443 -37.92 -13.43 -53.85
CA ARG A 443 -38.44 -12.05 -53.93
C ARG A 443 -39.94 -11.97 -53.69
N ALA A 444 -40.72 -12.92 -54.22
CA ALA A 444 -42.16 -12.98 -53.99
C ALA A 444 -42.49 -13.25 -52.51
N GLN A 445 -41.78 -14.19 -51.87
CA GLN A 445 -41.97 -14.52 -50.45
C GLN A 445 -41.73 -13.33 -49.53
N TRP A 446 -40.65 -12.58 -49.74
CA TRP A 446 -40.36 -11.40 -48.91
C TRP A 446 -41.36 -10.26 -49.14
N ARG A 447 -41.90 -10.13 -50.36
CA ARG A 447 -42.98 -9.20 -50.64
C ARG A 447 -44.28 -9.56 -49.92
N GLU A 448 -44.59 -10.85 -49.78
CA GLU A 448 -45.74 -11.30 -48.98
C GLU A 448 -45.54 -11.00 -47.48
N ARG A 449 -44.33 -11.21 -46.95
CA ARG A 449 -44.00 -10.93 -45.54
C ARG A 449 -44.14 -9.46 -45.17
N VAL A 450 -43.68 -8.54 -46.02
CA VAL A 450 -43.79 -7.10 -45.74
C VAL A 450 -45.24 -6.63 -45.71
N GLU A 451 -46.11 -7.20 -46.56
CA GLU A 451 -47.55 -6.93 -46.53
C GLU A 451 -48.20 -7.50 -45.27
N ALA A 452 -47.87 -8.74 -44.88
CA ALA A 452 -48.39 -9.34 -43.66
C ALA A 452 -47.98 -8.58 -42.39
N ALA A 453 -46.72 -8.14 -42.31
CA ALA A 453 -46.22 -7.32 -41.20
C ALA A 453 -46.99 -5.99 -41.10
N ARG A 454 -47.28 -5.36 -42.23
CA ARG A 454 -48.11 -4.14 -42.29
C ARG A 454 -49.53 -4.40 -41.81
N GLU A 455 -50.19 -5.46 -42.28
CA GLU A 455 -51.57 -5.79 -41.86
C GLU A 455 -51.66 -5.99 -40.33
N HIS A 456 -50.69 -6.70 -39.74
CA HIS A 456 -50.69 -6.96 -38.30
C HIS A 456 -50.39 -5.72 -37.46
N LEU A 457 -49.41 -4.92 -37.86
CA LEU A 457 -49.03 -3.72 -37.13
C LEU A 457 -50.06 -2.58 -37.28
N ALA A 458 -50.75 -2.51 -38.43
CA ALA A 458 -51.85 -1.55 -38.63
C ALA A 458 -53.02 -1.75 -37.66
N ALA A 459 -53.15 -2.93 -37.05
CA ALA A 459 -54.12 -3.19 -35.99
C ALA A 459 -53.80 -2.46 -34.67
N TYR A 460 -52.58 -1.91 -34.51
CA TYR A 460 -52.10 -1.21 -33.32
C TYR A 460 -51.77 0.27 -33.63
N PRO A 461 -52.79 1.11 -33.90
CA PRO A 461 -52.59 2.49 -34.38
C PRO A 461 -51.80 3.39 -33.42
N ALA A 462 -51.81 3.12 -32.12
CA ALA A 462 -51.00 3.87 -31.14
C ALA A 462 -49.48 3.64 -31.32
N HIS A 463 -49.09 2.45 -31.79
CA HIS A 463 -47.71 2.10 -32.11
C HIS A 463 -47.36 2.32 -33.58
N TRP A 464 -48.37 2.50 -34.44
CA TRP A 464 -48.21 2.81 -35.87
C TRP A 464 -47.85 4.29 -36.09
N GLY A 465 -46.58 4.63 -35.82
CA GLY A 465 -46.04 5.98 -36.04
C GLY A 465 -45.46 6.21 -37.44
N ALA A 466 -45.11 7.47 -37.72
CA ALA A 466 -44.56 7.91 -39.02
C ALA A 466 -43.29 7.15 -39.48
N GLY A 467 -42.56 6.51 -38.56
CA GLY A 467 -41.36 5.72 -38.87
C GLY A 467 -41.65 4.32 -39.45
N LEU A 468 -42.77 3.68 -39.08
CA LEU A 468 -43.12 2.34 -39.57
C LEU A 468 -43.71 2.40 -40.98
N ASP A 469 -44.51 3.43 -41.28
CA ASP A 469 -44.98 3.71 -42.65
C ASP A 469 -43.80 3.97 -43.60
N SER A 470 -42.80 4.75 -43.17
CA SER A 470 -41.60 4.98 -43.98
C SER A 470 -40.77 3.72 -44.17
N ALA A 471 -40.63 2.88 -43.13
CA ALA A 471 -39.89 1.63 -43.22
C ALA A 471 -40.57 0.63 -44.17
N TYR A 472 -41.90 0.52 -44.13
CA TYR A 472 -42.65 -0.29 -45.10
C TYR A 472 -42.46 0.20 -46.54
N ALA A 473 -42.58 1.52 -46.77
CA ALA A 473 -42.39 2.10 -48.10
C ALA A 473 -40.96 1.90 -48.62
N GLU A 474 -39.96 2.01 -47.74
CA GLU A 474 -38.55 1.77 -48.06
C GLU A 474 -38.31 0.30 -48.43
N ALA A 475 -38.81 -0.66 -47.66
CA ALA A 475 -38.67 -2.09 -47.96
C ALA A 475 -39.23 -2.46 -49.34
N LEU A 476 -40.40 -1.92 -49.71
CA LEU A 476 -40.98 -2.13 -51.04
C LEU A 476 -40.14 -1.49 -52.15
N ALA A 477 -39.66 -0.26 -51.96
CA ALA A 477 -38.82 0.42 -52.93
C ALA A 477 -37.51 -0.34 -53.19
N GLN A 478 -36.92 -0.93 -52.15
CA GLN A 478 -35.73 -1.75 -52.27
C GLN A 478 -36.01 -3.05 -53.04
N LEU A 479 -37.11 -3.76 -52.75
CA LEU A 479 -37.51 -4.93 -53.53
C LEU A 479 -37.79 -4.60 -55.01
N ASP A 480 -38.25 -3.39 -55.32
CA ASP A 480 -38.43 -2.93 -56.69
C ASP A 480 -37.10 -2.57 -57.38
N ALA A 481 -36.13 -2.00 -56.66
CA ALA A 481 -34.77 -1.73 -57.15
C ALA A 481 -34.03 -3.02 -57.53
N VAL A 482 -34.18 -4.09 -56.75
CA VAL A 482 -33.65 -5.43 -57.05
C VAL A 482 -34.10 -5.93 -58.43
N ASN A 483 -35.36 -5.68 -58.80
CA ASN A 483 -35.87 -6.09 -60.11
C ASN A 483 -35.23 -5.29 -61.25
N ALA A 484 -34.99 -4.00 -61.04
CA ALA A 484 -34.35 -3.14 -62.02
C ALA A 484 -32.88 -3.53 -62.25
N ASP A 485 -32.13 -3.80 -61.18
CA ASP A 485 -30.73 -4.24 -61.29
C ASP A 485 -30.61 -5.62 -61.98
N LEU A 486 -31.55 -6.53 -61.76
CA LEU A 486 -31.60 -7.82 -62.46
C LEU A 486 -31.94 -7.70 -63.95
N ASP A 487 -32.52 -6.58 -64.40
CA ASP A 487 -32.74 -6.30 -65.82
C ASP A 487 -31.49 -5.76 -66.53
N GLU A 488 -30.49 -5.26 -65.79
CA GLU A 488 -29.19 -4.84 -66.33
C GLU A 488 -28.24 -6.01 -66.63
N VAL A 489 -28.47 -7.18 -66.01
CA VAL A 489 -27.64 -8.38 -66.18
C VAL A 489 -27.88 -9.01 -67.56
N PRO A 490 -26.82 -9.34 -68.34
CA PRO A 490 -26.94 -10.04 -69.63
C PRO A 490 -27.83 -11.27 -69.53
N SER A 491 -28.71 -11.46 -70.53
CA SER A 491 -29.69 -12.54 -70.50
C SER A 491 -29.07 -13.93 -70.41
N ASP A 492 -27.88 -14.11 -71.00
CA ASP A 492 -27.20 -15.41 -71.00
C ASP A 492 -26.65 -15.77 -69.62
N ILE A 493 -26.24 -14.77 -68.82
CA ILE A 493 -25.82 -14.98 -67.43
C ILE A 493 -27.05 -15.12 -66.52
N ARG A 494 -28.06 -14.24 -66.69
CA ARG A 494 -29.29 -14.25 -65.89
C ARG A 494 -30.07 -15.56 -66.00
N PHE A 495 -30.13 -16.14 -67.20
CA PHE A 495 -30.79 -17.43 -67.46
C PHE A 495 -29.81 -18.62 -67.47
N GLN A 496 -28.56 -18.43 -67.05
CA GLN A 496 -27.52 -19.46 -66.96
C GLN A 496 -27.37 -20.29 -68.25
N ARG A 497 -27.28 -19.62 -69.41
CA ARG A 497 -27.12 -20.21 -70.75
C ARG A 497 -25.68 -20.28 -71.22
N ALA A 498 -24.88 -19.24 -70.94
CA ALA A 498 -23.46 -19.16 -71.27
C ALA A 498 -22.78 -18.17 -70.31
N LEU A 499 -21.58 -18.50 -69.84
CA LEU A 499 -20.81 -17.71 -68.90
C LEU A 499 -19.47 -17.37 -69.54
N ARG A 500 -19.41 -16.21 -70.20
CA ARG A 500 -18.18 -15.71 -70.84
C ARG A 500 -17.32 -14.97 -69.84
N GLN A 501 -16.02 -15.30 -69.80
CA GLN A 501 -15.06 -14.64 -68.92
C GLN A 501 -15.09 -13.11 -69.04
N SER A 502 -15.15 -12.58 -70.27
CA SER A 502 -15.25 -11.13 -70.53
C SER A 502 -16.55 -10.45 -70.03
N GLU A 503 -17.64 -11.21 -69.82
CA GLU A 503 -18.95 -10.67 -69.42
C GLU A 503 -19.25 -10.83 -67.92
N LEU A 504 -18.59 -11.78 -67.24
CA LEU A 504 -18.83 -12.10 -65.82
C LEU A 504 -18.59 -10.92 -64.89
N ALA A 505 -17.49 -10.18 -65.09
CA ALA A 505 -17.16 -9.03 -64.26
C ALA A 505 -18.21 -7.90 -64.36
N ALA A 506 -18.75 -7.68 -65.57
CA ALA A 506 -19.79 -6.67 -65.79
C ALA A 506 -21.14 -7.10 -65.20
N ALA A 507 -21.44 -8.40 -65.16
CA ALA A 507 -22.67 -8.94 -64.59
C ALA A 507 -22.67 -9.00 -63.05
N LEU A 508 -21.50 -9.13 -62.42
CA LEU A 508 -21.38 -9.22 -60.96
C LEU A 508 -21.79 -7.92 -60.25
N GLU A 509 -21.49 -6.75 -60.81
CA GLU A 509 -21.78 -5.48 -60.13
C GLU A 509 -23.30 -5.23 -59.97
N PRO A 510 -24.15 -5.38 -61.00
CA PRO A 510 -25.60 -5.35 -60.83
C PRO A 510 -26.12 -6.45 -59.90
N LEU A 511 -25.58 -7.68 -59.95
CA LEU A 511 -26.01 -8.77 -59.06
C LEU A 511 -25.68 -8.49 -57.59
N ARG A 512 -24.51 -7.92 -57.29
CA ARG A 512 -24.11 -7.52 -55.94
C ARG A 512 -24.93 -6.35 -55.42
N ARG A 513 -25.30 -5.40 -56.28
CA ARG A 513 -26.21 -4.30 -55.91
C ARG A 513 -27.60 -4.85 -55.59
N ALA A 514 -28.16 -5.66 -56.48
CA ALA A 514 -29.42 -6.36 -56.25
C ALA A 514 -29.41 -7.18 -54.96
N ALA A 515 -28.33 -7.91 -54.66
CA ALA A 515 -28.23 -8.68 -53.41
C ALA A 515 -28.17 -7.79 -52.16
N ARG A 516 -27.49 -6.64 -52.22
CA ARG A 516 -27.46 -5.67 -51.12
C ARG A 516 -28.82 -5.04 -50.86
N ASP A 517 -29.50 -4.59 -51.93
CA ASP A 517 -30.82 -3.99 -51.82
C ASP A 517 -31.85 -5.02 -51.32
N PHE A 518 -31.72 -6.27 -51.77
CA PHE A 518 -32.53 -7.38 -51.28
C PHE A 518 -32.27 -7.66 -49.80
N GLN A 519 -31.02 -7.73 -49.36
CA GLN A 519 -30.68 -7.92 -47.95
C GLN A 519 -31.18 -6.75 -47.08
N HIS A 520 -31.03 -5.51 -47.55
CA HIS A 520 -31.54 -4.33 -46.84
C HIS A 520 -33.06 -4.40 -46.67
N ALA A 521 -33.78 -4.81 -47.71
CA ALA A 521 -35.22 -5.07 -47.60
C ALA A 521 -35.53 -6.14 -46.55
N GLN A 522 -34.78 -7.26 -46.51
CA GLN A 522 -34.96 -8.31 -45.51
C GLN A 522 -34.77 -7.79 -44.08
N GLU A 523 -33.75 -6.96 -43.86
CA GLU A 523 -33.44 -6.37 -42.55
C GLU A 523 -34.55 -5.43 -42.07
N ILE A 524 -35.10 -4.60 -42.97
CA ILE A 524 -36.23 -3.73 -42.67
C ILE A 524 -37.48 -4.56 -42.32
N ILE A 525 -37.79 -5.58 -43.13
CA ILE A 525 -38.95 -6.46 -42.91
C ILE A 525 -38.82 -7.19 -41.57
N ALA A 526 -37.65 -7.75 -41.26
CA ALA A 526 -37.38 -8.37 -39.96
C ALA A 526 -37.42 -7.34 -38.81
N GLY A 527 -37.13 -6.06 -39.07
CA GLY A 527 -37.35 -4.97 -38.12
C GLY A 527 -38.83 -4.76 -37.80
N LEU A 528 -39.68 -4.74 -38.83
CA LEU A 528 -41.14 -4.63 -38.67
C LEU A 528 -41.71 -5.83 -37.90
N GLU A 529 -41.30 -7.06 -38.24
CA GLU A 529 -41.76 -8.27 -37.53
C GLU A 529 -41.32 -8.29 -36.05
N ARG A 530 -40.09 -7.85 -35.74
CA ARG A 530 -39.63 -7.72 -34.34
C ARG A 530 -40.43 -6.69 -33.55
N GLU A 531 -40.82 -5.60 -34.20
CA GLU A 531 -41.65 -4.59 -33.56
C GLU A 531 -43.05 -5.14 -33.25
N GLN A 532 -43.60 -5.96 -34.15
CA GLN A 532 -44.84 -6.69 -33.90
C GLN A 532 -44.71 -7.62 -32.69
N GLU A 533 -43.65 -8.43 -32.61
CA GLU A 533 -43.40 -9.34 -31.49
C GLU A 533 -43.19 -8.59 -30.16
N ARG A 534 -42.52 -7.42 -30.21
CA ARG A 534 -42.31 -6.54 -29.06
C ARG A 534 -43.63 -6.05 -28.48
N ILE A 535 -44.54 -5.54 -29.33
CA ILE A 535 -45.87 -5.06 -28.92
C ILE A 535 -46.68 -6.20 -28.28
N LEU A 536 -46.66 -7.39 -28.90
CA LEU A 536 -47.34 -8.57 -28.34
C LEU A 536 -46.79 -8.99 -26.98
N THR A 537 -45.46 -8.97 -26.83
CA THR A 537 -44.80 -9.29 -25.55
C THR A 537 -45.18 -8.28 -24.47
N ARG A 538 -45.18 -6.98 -24.78
CA ARG A 538 -45.60 -5.93 -23.84
C ARG A 538 -47.05 -6.08 -23.41
N ARG A 539 -47.93 -6.43 -24.34
CA ARG A 539 -49.32 -6.76 -24.02
C ARG A 539 -49.42 -7.92 -23.03
N GLU A 540 -48.73 -9.03 -23.28
CA GLU A 540 -48.72 -10.17 -22.35
C GLU A 540 -48.14 -9.81 -20.97
N GLU A 541 -47.10 -8.97 -20.91
CA GLU A 541 -46.51 -8.48 -19.66
C GLU A 541 -47.52 -7.67 -18.85
N LEU A 542 -48.24 -6.76 -19.51
CA LEU A 542 -49.28 -5.95 -18.88
C LEU A 542 -50.41 -6.82 -18.34
N GLU A 543 -50.93 -7.75 -19.16
CA GLU A 543 -52.01 -8.67 -18.76
C GLU A 543 -51.61 -9.50 -17.53
N ARG A 544 -50.42 -10.14 -17.54
CA ARG A 544 -49.91 -10.91 -16.39
C ARG A 544 -49.67 -10.06 -15.14
N ALA A 545 -49.25 -8.81 -15.31
CA ALA A 545 -49.03 -7.91 -14.19
C ALA A 545 -50.35 -7.44 -13.57
N LEU A 546 -51.34 -7.09 -14.40
CA LEU A 546 -52.69 -6.77 -13.94
C LEU A 546 -53.35 -7.94 -13.21
N GLU A 547 -53.16 -9.17 -13.70
CA GLU A 547 -53.62 -10.38 -13.00
C GLU A 547 -52.99 -10.50 -11.60
N ARG A 548 -51.68 -10.26 -11.46
CA ARG A 548 -51.00 -10.28 -10.15
C ARG A 548 -51.47 -9.17 -9.23
N VAL A 549 -51.67 -7.96 -9.75
CA VAL A 549 -52.20 -6.83 -8.97
C VAL A 549 -53.60 -7.17 -8.43
N ASN A 550 -54.48 -7.68 -9.28
CA ASN A 550 -55.85 -8.01 -8.92
C ASN A 550 -55.98 -9.22 -7.99
N ASN A 551 -55.13 -10.24 -8.16
CA ASN A 551 -55.28 -11.51 -7.45
C ASN A 551 -54.39 -11.63 -6.20
N GLU A 552 -53.28 -10.89 -6.12
CA GLU A 552 -52.31 -11.02 -5.03
C GLU A 552 -52.16 -9.71 -4.24
N PHE A 553 -51.74 -8.62 -4.89
CA PHE A 553 -51.34 -7.40 -4.18
C PHE A 553 -52.51 -6.62 -3.57
N LEU A 554 -53.57 -6.36 -4.34
CA LEU A 554 -54.76 -5.65 -3.83
C LEU A 554 -55.45 -6.46 -2.71
N PRO A 555 -55.70 -7.78 -2.86
CA PRO A 555 -56.28 -8.58 -1.79
C PRO A 555 -55.45 -8.61 -0.50
N ASP A 556 -54.11 -8.71 -0.57
CA ASP A 556 -53.24 -8.67 0.63
C ASP A 556 -53.32 -7.31 1.35
N LEU A 557 -53.28 -6.20 0.61
CA LEU A 557 -53.43 -4.87 1.19
C LEU A 557 -54.83 -4.66 1.81
N ARG A 558 -55.88 -5.14 1.14
CA ARG A 558 -57.25 -5.10 1.67
C ARG A 558 -57.39 -5.91 2.96
N ALA A 559 -56.80 -7.10 3.03
CA ALA A 559 -56.84 -7.92 4.24
C ALA A 559 -56.20 -7.22 5.44
N ARG A 560 -55.14 -6.42 5.22
CA ARG A 560 -54.46 -5.65 6.26
C ARG A 560 -55.09 -4.29 6.57
N SER A 561 -56.00 -3.81 5.72
CA SER A 561 -56.63 -2.49 5.87
C SER A 561 -57.39 -2.32 7.20
N GLU A 562 -57.87 -3.42 7.80
CA GLU A 562 -58.54 -3.43 9.11
C GLU A 562 -57.59 -3.06 10.27
N GLU A 563 -56.30 -3.35 10.12
CA GLU A 563 -55.25 -3.17 11.13
C GLU A 563 -54.42 -1.90 10.89
N MET A 564 -54.54 -1.30 9.71
CA MET A 564 -53.89 -0.04 9.35
C MET A 564 -54.45 1.16 10.12
N LEU A 565 -53.62 2.21 10.24
CA LEU A 565 -54.08 3.51 10.70
C LEU A 565 -55.06 4.15 9.68
N PRO A 566 -55.98 5.02 10.13
CA PRO A 566 -57.00 5.62 9.27
C PRO A 566 -56.43 6.36 8.05
N GLU A 567 -55.29 7.02 8.22
CA GLU A 567 -54.63 7.80 7.16
C GLU A 567 -54.07 6.90 6.05
N LEU A 568 -53.56 5.71 6.41
CA LEU A 568 -53.09 4.72 5.42
C LEU A 568 -54.25 4.02 4.72
N ARG A 569 -55.37 3.82 5.42
CA ARG A 569 -56.59 3.28 4.80
C ARG A 569 -57.16 4.22 3.74
N GLU A 570 -57.25 5.52 4.01
CA GLU A 570 -57.71 6.52 3.03
C GLU A 570 -56.80 6.57 1.78
N ARG A 571 -55.48 6.43 2.00
CA ARG A 571 -54.50 6.35 0.90
C ARG A 571 -54.70 5.10 0.04
N LEU A 572 -54.98 3.95 0.66
CA LEU A 572 -55.32 2.71 -0.05
C LEU A 572 -56.61 2.85 -0.85
N GLU A 573 -57.68 3.41 -0.27
CA GLU A 573 -58.95 3.62 -0.96
C GLU A 573 -58.82 4.55 -2.18
N THR A 574 -58.00 5.61 -2.05
CA THR A 574 -57.70 6.53 -3.16
C THR A 574 -56.96 5.84 -4.30
N LEU A 575 -55.97 5.00 -3.96
CA LEU A 575 -55.21 4.22 -4.94
C LEU A 575 -56.10 3.20 -5.66
N GLU A 576 -56.97 2.50 -4.92
CA GLU A 576 -57.91 1.55 -5.50
C GLU A 576 -58.87 2.20 -6.50
N LEU A 577 -59.36 3.39 -6.19
CA LEU A 577 -60.21 4.16 -7.09
C LEU A 577 -59.45 4.53 -8.37
N ALA A 578 -58.27 5.13 -8.24
CA ALA A 578 -57.44 5.52 -9.39
C ALA A 578 -57.05 4.32 -10.26
N TYR A 579 -56.71 3.19 -9.64
CA TYR A 579 -56.43 1.94 -10.34
C TYR A 579 -57.65 1.43 -11.12
N SER A 580 -58.84 1.45 -10.51
CA SER A 580 -60.07 1.00 -11.17
C SER A 580 -60.50 1.90 -12.34
N GLU A 581 -60.36 3.22 -12.20
CA GLU A 581 -60.67 4.19 -13.26
C GLU A 581 -59.74 4.01 -14.47
N HIS A 582 -58.44 3.83 -14.23
CA HIS A 582 -57.49 3.57 -15.31
C HIS A 582 -57.69 2.19 -15.93
N CYS A 583 -58.02 1.17 -15.13
CA CYS A 583 -58.29 -0.17 -15.65
C CYS A 583 -59.49 -0.23 -16.60
N ALA A 584 -60.48 0.65 -16.44
CA ALA A 584 -61.60 0.75 -17.38
C ALA A 584 -61.14 1.19 -18.80
N SER A 585 -59.99 1.85 -18.93
CA SER A 585 -59.42 2.20 -20.23
C SER A 585 -58.85 0.99 -20.99
N PHE A 586 -58.66 -0.16 -20.32
CA PHE A 586 -58.18 -1.41 -20.95
C PHE A 586 -59.26 -2.20 -21.70
N GLU A 587 -60.50 -1.70 -21.79
CA GLU A 587 -61.60 -2.37 -22.50
C GLU A 587 -61.41 -2.45 -24.03
N ASP A 588 -60.57 -1.59 -24.62
CA ASP A 588 -60.12 -1.69 -26.02
C ASP A 588 -58.58 -1.89 -26.11
N PRO A 589 -58.10 -3.16 -26.10
CA PRO A 589 -56.69 -3.52 -26.19
C PRO A 589 -55.96 -2.92 -27.40
N LEU A 590 -56.66 -2.56 -28.47
CA LEU A 590 -56.02 -2.16 -29.73
C LEU A 590 -55.67 -0.66 -29.78
N GLN A 591 -56.20 0.14 -28.84
CA GLN A 591 -55.96 1.59 -28.80
C GLN A 591 -54.97 2.03 -27.72
N LEU A 592 -54.43 1.10 -26.94
CA LEU A 592 -53.50 1.39 -25.87
C LEU A 592 -52.07 1.55 -26.36
N ASP A 593 -51.36 2.47 -25.73
CA ASP A 593 -49.90 2.55 -25.82
C ASP A 593 -49.28 1.61 -24.78
N TYR A 594 -49.00 0.37 -25.19
CA TYR A 594 -48.41 -0.64 -24.31
C TYR A 594 -47.03 -0.26 -23.76
N ASP A 595 -46.32 0.68 -24.41
CA ASP A 595 -45.03 1.14 -23.92
C ASP A 595 -45.18 2.06 -22.71
N TYR A 596 -46.15 2.98 -22.76
CA TYR A 596 -46.50 3.82 -21.62
C TYR A 596 -47.05 3.00 -20.44
N GLU A 597 -47.96 2.07 -20.72
CA GLU A 597 -48.67 1.31 -19.68
C GLU A 597 -47.72 0.38 -18.89
N VAL A 598 -46.83 -0.34 -19.58
CA VAL A 598 -45.83 -1.21 -18.94
C VAL A 598 -44.65 -0.40 -18.38
N GLY A 599 -44.24 0.67 -19.05
CA GLY A 599 -43.05 1.44 -18.72
C GLY A 599 -43.22 2.43 -17.58
N GLU A 600 -44.37 3.11 -17.50
CA GLU A 600 -44.56 4.23 -16.57
C GLU A 600 -45.71 3.99 -15.59
N TRP A 601 -46.90 3.68 -16.09
CA TRP A 601 -48.11 3.60 -15.25
C TRP A 601 -48.07 2.43 -14.27
N LEU A 602 -47.91 1.20 -14.77
CA LEU A 602 -47.92 -0.01 -13.94
C LEU A 602 -46.83 0.01 -12.84
N PRO A 603 -45.57 0.38 -13.12
CA PRO A 603 -44.55 0.53 -12.08
C PRO A 603 -44.90 1.61 -11.05
N SER A 604 -45.60 2.68 -11.44
CA SER A 604 -46.03 3.72 -10.50
C SER A 604 -47.05 3.20 -9.50
N ILE A 605 -48.08 2.49 -9.98
CA ILE A 605 -49.10 1.88 -9.12
C ILE A 605 -48.47 0.84 -8.19
N LEU A 606 -47.62 -0.05 -8.72
CA LEU A 606 -46.93 -1.05 -7.89
C LEU A 606 -46.07 -0.41 -6.80
N ARG A 607 -45.38 0.69 -7.13
CA ARG A 607 -44.58 1.45 -6.15
C ARG A 607 -45.46 2.03 -5.05
N GLU A 608 -46.58 2.66 -5.39
CA GLU A 608 -47.48 3.23 -4.39
C GLU A 608 -48.10 2.15 -3.49
N MET A 609 -48.44 0.98 -4.03
CA MET A 609 -48.90 -0.18 -3.26
C MET A 609 -47.83 -0.68 -2.27
N ASP A 610 -46.58 -0.78 -2.72
CA ASP A 610 -45.45 -1.15 -1.87
C ASP A 610 -45.16 -0.10 -0.79
N GLU A 611 -45.29 1.20 -1.11
CA GLU A 611 -45.14 2.27 -0.12
C GLU A 611 -46.19 2.20 0.99
N ILE A 612 -47.44 1.88 0.66
CA ILE A 612 -48.51 1.68 1.65
C ILE A 612 -48.18 0.49 2.56
N ARG A 613 -47.73 -0.64 1.96
CA ARG A 613 -47.31 -1.82 2.72
C ARG A 613 -46.16 -1.50 3.68
N LEU A 614 -45.11 -0.84 3.18
CA LEU A 614 -43.95 -0.46 3.99
C LEU A 614 -44.32 0.54 5.09
N ALA A 615 -45.22 1.49 4.82
CA ALA A 615 -45.70 2.42 5.84
C ALA A 615 -46.41 1.69 6.98
N HIS A 616 -47.27 0.71 6.66
CA HIS A 616 -47.91 -0.12 7.68
C HIS A 616 -46.89 -0.95 8.48
N GLU A 617 -45.90 -1.56 7.84
CA GLU A 617 -44.82 -2.28 8.53
C GLU A 617 -44.01 -1.36 9.47
N ASN A 618 -43.76 -0.12 9.05
CA ASN A 618 -43.10 0.89 9.87
C ASN A 618 -43.96 1.28 11.08
N ASP A 619 -45.26 1.44 10.92
CA ASP A 619 -46.18 1.70 12.04
C ASP A 619 -46.16 0.55 13.05
N VAL A 620 -46.19 -0.71 12.59
CA VAL A 620 -46.05 -1.90 13.45
C VAL A 620 -44.75 -1.84 14.25
N GLN A 621 -43.62 -1.51 13.61
CA GLN A 621 -42.33 -1.40 14.30
C GLN A 621 -42.31 -0.23 15.31
N HIS A 622 -42.89 0.91 14.95
CA HIS A 622 -43.00 2.08 15.82
C HIS A 622 -43.76 1.74 17.11
N TYR A 623 -44.93 1.11 17.00
CA TYR A 623 -45.74 0.73 18.16
C TYR A 623 -45.12 -0.40 18.99
N ARG A 624 -44.39 -1.34 18.38
CA ARG A 624 -43.58 -2.34 19.10
C ARG A 624 -42.50 -1.69 19.95
N LEU A 625 -41.82 -0.66 19.43
CA LEU A 625 -40.82 0.08 20.19
C LEU A 625 -41.47 0.86 21.35
N ALA A 626 -42.55 1.59 21.06
CA ALA A 626 -43.30 2.35 22.05
C ALA A 626 -43.84 1.45 23.17
N LEU A 627 -44.26 0.22 22.86
CA LEU A 627 -44.66 -0.77 23.87
C LEU A 627 -43.53 -1.13 24.81
N ARG A 628 -42.33 -1.44 24.29
CA ARG A 628 -41.17 -1.78 25.12
C ARG A 628 -40.80 -0.62 26.05
N GLU A 629 -40.84 0.61 25.54
CA GLU A 629 -40.55 1.81 26.34
C GLU A 629 -41.58 2.01 27.46
N THR A 630 -42.87 1.93 27.14
CA THR A 630 -43.96 2.07 28.11
C THR A 630 -43.93 0.95 29.16
N LEU A 631 -43.70 -0.30 28.75
CA LEU A 631 -43.49 -1.44 29.67
C LEU A 631 -42.35 -1.15 30.64
N SER A 632 -41.18 -0.73 30.14
CA SER A 632 -40.03 -0.40 30.98
C SER A 632 -40.30 0.75 31.96
N ALA A 633 -41.13 1.72 31.57
CA ALA A 633 -41.52 2.84 32.42
C ALA A 633 -42.45 2.37 33.55
N ILE A 634 -43.46 1.58 33.21
CA ILE A 634 -44.39 0.99 34.17
C ILE A 634 -43.64 0.05 35.13
N ASP A 635 -42.75 -0.81 34.65
CA ASP A 635 -41.96 -1.73 35.49
C ASP A 635 -41.07 -0.96 36.48
N ARG A 636 -40.45 0.14 36.05
CA ARG A 636 -39.66 1.00 36.95
C ARG A 636 -40.53 1.65 38.02
N GLN A 637 -41.72 2.13 37.65
CA GLN A 637 -42.67 2.66 38.63
C GLN A 637 -43.13 1.55 39.58
N TRP A 638 -43.52 0.38 39.07
CA TRP A 638 -43.92 -0.76 39.88
C TRP A 638 -42.83 -1.18 40.88
N ALA A 639 -41.58 -1.28 40.42
CA ALA A 639 -40.44 -1.58 41.29
C ALA A 639 -40.22 -0.53 42.39
N ARG A 640 -40.44 0.77 42.10
CA ARG A 640 -40.41 1.83 43.12
C ARG A 640 -41.54 1.66 44.13
N LEU A 641 -42.76 1.35 43.69
CA LEU A 641 -43.88 1.07 44.57
C LEU A 641 -43.56 -0.11 45.50
N MET A 642 -43.03 -1.22 44.97
CA MET A 642 -42.67 -2.39 45.77
C MET A 642 -41.56 -2.11 46.80
N ARG A 643 -40.57 -1.26 46.48
CA ARG A 643 -39.53 -0.82 47.43
C ARG A 643 -40.09 -0.02 48.61
N LEU A 644 -41.24 0.63 48.45
CA LEU A 644 -41.91 1.34 49.54
C LEU A 644 -42.61 0.38 50.52
N GLU A 645 -42.52 -0.94 50.34
CA GLU A 645 -43.16 -1.96 51.17
C GLU A 645 -44.65 -1.66 51.37
N PRO A 646 -45.46 -1.63 50.29
CA PRO A 646 -46.84 -1.16 50.36
C PRO A 646 -47.74 -2.09 51.20
N GLN A 647 -47.30 -3.33 51.41
CA GLN A 647 -48.01 -4.33 52.23
C GLN A 647 -47.79 -4.14 53.75
N ARG A 648 -46.80 -3.33 54.14
CA ARG A 648 -46.50 -3.05 55.55
C ARG A 648 -47.56 -2.11 56.13
N PRO A 649 -48.23 -2.49 57.23
CA PRO A 649 -49.23 -1.63 57.86
C PRO A 649 -48.58 -0.37 58.47
N PRO A 650 -49.25 0.79 58.40
CA PRO A 650 -50.50 1.05 57.68
C PRO A 650 -50.32 1.04 56.15
N ARG A 651 -51.26 0.41 55.43
CA ARG A 651 -51.30 0.21 53.96
C ARG A 651 -51.92 1.40 53.22
N PRO A 652 -51.66 1.59 51.91
CA PRO A 652 -52.38 2.57 51.09
C PRO A 652 -53.87 2.20 50.93
N ASP A 653 -54.67 3.14 50.41
CA ASP A 653 -56.10 2.90 50.18
C ASP A 653 -56.34 2.05 48.92
N GLU A 654 -55.47 2.14 47.91
CA GLU A 654 -55.49 1.32 46.70
C GLU A 654 -55.11 -0.14 47.02
N ASP A 655 -55.87 -1.10 46.47
CA ASP A 655 -55.50 -2.52 46.54
C ASP A 655 -54.36 -2.82 45.55
N VAL A 656 -53.16 -2.93 46.11
CA VAL A 656 -51.94 -3.22 45.35
C VAL A 656 -52.00 -4.59 44.66
N SER A 657 -52.79 -5.54 45.16
CA SER A 657 -52.93 -6.86 44.53
C SER A 657 -53.83 -6.76 43.28
N GLN A 658 -54.90 -5.98 43.34
CA GLN A 658 -55.75 -5.70 42.18
C GLN A 658 -54.97 -4.90 41.12
N LEU A 659 -54.17 -3.91 41.53
CA LEU A 659 -53.34 -3.13 40.62
C LEU A 659 -52.28 -3.99 39.91
N ALA A 660 -51.76 -5.03 40.57
CA ALA A 660 -50.86 -6.00 39.94
C ALA A 660 -51.58 -6.84 38.87
N ALA A 661 -52.80 -7.31 39.16
CA ALA A 661 -53.61 -8.08 38.21
C ALA A 661 -54.00 -7.23 36.98
N ASP A 662 -54.36 -5.96 37.18
CA ASP A 662 -54.68 -5.04 36.09
C ASP A 662 -53.46 -4.79 35.18
N LEU A 663 -52.26 -4.72 35.77
CA LEU A 663 -51.00 -4.60 35.04
C LEU A 663 -50.71 -5.85 34.19
N ASP A 664 -50.88 -7.04 34.75
CA ASP A 664 -50.64 -8.29 34.02
C ASP A 664 -51.67 -8.49 32.89
N ALA A 665 -52.95 -8.18 33.12
CA ALA A 665 -53.99 -8.22 32.10
C ALA A 665 -53.71 -7.23 30.95
N TRP A 666 -53.20 -6.03 31.25
CA TRP A 666 -52.79 -5.08 30.23
C TRP A 666 -51.58 -5.57 29.42
N ARG A 667 -50.59 -6.22 30.06
CA ARG A 667 -49.44 -6.83 29.36
C ARG A 667 -49.90 -7.88 28.35
N GLU A 668 -50.79 -8.78 28.75
CA GLU A 668 -51.31 -9.84 27.87
C GLU A 668 -52.03 -9.25 26.64
N LYS A 669 -52.89 -8.24 26.85
CA LYS A 669 -53.55 -7.53 25.74
C LYS A 669 -52.55 -6.85 24.81
N ALA A 670 -51.53 -6.20 25.36
CA ALA A 670 -50.52 -5.50 24.58
C ALA A 670 -49.61 -6.47 23.81
N GLU A 671 -49.36 -7.67 24.33
CA GLU A 671 -48.65 -8.74 23.62
C GLU A 671 -49.47 -9.31 22.45
N GLY A 672 -50.76 -9.55 22.66
CA GLY A 672 -51.66 -10.03 21.60
C GLY A 672 -51.90 -9.02 20.47
N ALA A 673 -51.72 -7.72 20.72
CA ALA A 673 -51.98 -6.65 19.77
C ALA A 673 -50.73 -6.11 19.05
N GLN A 674 -49.54 -6.70 19.23
CA GLN A 674 -48.27 -6.14 18.73
C GLN A 674 -48.18 -5.94 17.21
N GLU A 675 -49.02 -6.64 16.44
CA GLU A 675 -49.07 -6.55 14.97
C GLU A 675 -50.18 -5.62 14.47
N ASN A 676 -50.98 -5.05 15.38
CA ASN A 676 -52.08 -4.15 15.07
C ASN A 676 -51.79 -2.74 15.62
N PRO A 677 -51.21 -1.84 14.79
CA PRO A 677 -50.93 -0.45 15.16
C PRO A 677 -52.12 0.30 15.74
N LEU A 678 -53.32 0.08 15.20
CA LEU A 678 -54.54 0.73 15.65
C LEU A 678 -54.90 0.34 17.08
N ALA A 679 -54.91 -0.97 17.39
CA ALA A 679 -55.14 -1.47 18.74
C ALA A 679 -54.04 -1.02 19.72
N MET A 680 -52.78 -0.99 19.27
CA MET A 680 -51.64 -0.54 20.06
C MET A 680 -51.70 0.95 20.43
N ARG A 681 -52.20 1.80 19.53
CA ARG A 681 -52.41 3.23 19.81
C ARG A 681 -53.29 3.45 21.03
N ASP A 682 -54.39 2.72 21.11
CA ASP A 682 -55.37 2.88 22.18
C ASP A 682 -54.87 2.27 23.51
N LEU A 683 -54.20 1.09 23.44
CA LEU A 683 -53.60 0.40 24.59
C LEU A 683 -52.44 1.19 25.23
N LEU A 684 -51.56 1.78 24.42
CA LEU A 684 -50.45 2.61 24.91
C LEU A 684 -50.90 4.00 25.32
N GLY A 685 -51.92 4.55 24.66
CA GLY A 685 -52.44 5.89 24.94
C GLY A 685 -53.27 5.94 26.22
N GLN A 686 -54.42 5.27 26.25
CA GLN A 686 -55.40 5.43 27.33
C GLN A 686 -55.16 4.47 28.50
N GLU A 687 -55.00 3.17 28.22
CA GLU A 687 -54.92 2.15 29.27
C GLU A 687 -53.59 2.21 30.04
N ALA A 688 -52.46 2.31 29.34
CA ALA A 688 -51.14 2.38 29.97
C ALA A 688 -50.97 3.65 30.84
N THR A 689 -51.44 4.80 30.36
CA THR A 689 -51.34 6.06 31.12
C THR A 689 -52.24 6.05 32.36
N ALA A 690 -53.40 5.40 32.30
CA ALA A 690 -54.26 5.19 33.46
C ALA A 690 -53.58 4.31 34.54
N LEU A 691 -52.91 3.23 34.13
CA LEU A 691 -52.14 2.38 35.05
C LEU A 691 -50.97 3.13 35.69
N GLN A 692 -50.17 3.86 34.91
CA GLN A 692 -49.06 4.67 35.43
C GLN A 692 -49.53 5.68 36.48
N ARG A 693 -50.64 6.38 36.23
CA ARG A 693 -51.22 7.35 37.18
C ARG A 693 -51.66 6.69 38.48
N ARG A 694 -52.28 5.51 38.44
CA ARG A 694 -52.68 4.76 39.64
C ARG A 694 -51.47 4.29 40.47
N ILE A 695 -50.42 3.79 39.80
CA ILE A 695 -49.17 3.39 40.45
C ILE A 695 -48.51 4.61 41.14
N GLU A 696 -48.41 5.74 40.43
CA GLU A 696 -47.81 6.97 40.98
C GLU A 696 -48.62 7.54 42.15
N ALA A 697 -49.95 7.60 42.04
CA ALA A 697 -50.81 8.06 43.13
C ALA A 697 -50.62 7.22 44.40
N THR A 698 -50.51 5.90 44.25
CA THR A 698 -50.26 4.98 45.37
C THR A 698 -48.89 5.20 46.01
N GLN A 699 -47.84 5.44 45.21
CA GLN A 699 -46.51 5.77 45.73
C GLN A 699 -46.52 7.06 46.56
N ASN A 700 -47.14 8.11 46.02
CA ASN A 700 -47.23 9.41 46.68
C ASN A 700 -48.02 9.30 47.99
N GLN A 701 -49.13 8.56 47.99
CA GLN A 701 -49.91 8.29 49.20
C GLN A 701 -49.06 7.63 50.30
N ILE A 702 -48.21 6.65 49.96
CA ILE A 702 -47.34 5.99 50.95
C ILE A 702 -46.26 6.93 51.47
N ILE A 703 -45.59 7.68 50.58
CA ILE A 703 -44.50 8.58 50.95
C ILE A 703 -45.01 9.71 51.84
N GLU A 704 -46.06 10.41 51.41
CA GLU A 704 -46.63 11.53 52.16
C GLU A 704 -47.36 11.05 53.41
N GLY A 705 -48.10 9.95 53.32
CA GLY A 705 -48.83 9.37 54.44
C GLY A 705 -47.91 8.92 55.59
N ARG A 706 -46.78 8.27 55.28
CA ARG A 706 -45.82 7.87 56.32
C ARG A 706 -45.06 9.06 56.92
N ARG A 707 -44.72 10.06 56.11
CA ARG A 707 -44.08 11.30 56.60
C ARG A 707 -45.01 12.07 57.55
N THR A 708 -46.28 12.19 57.20
CA THR A 708 -47.28 12.87 58.05
C THR A 708 -47.54 12.11 59.34
N LEU A 709 -47.62 10.77 59.30
CA LEU A 709 -47.68 9.97 60.53
C LEU A 709 -46.46 10.21 61.45
N GLU A 710 -45.26 10.27 60.88
CA GLU A 710 -44.05 10.48 61.66
C GLU A 710 -44.05 11.87 62.33
N THR A 711 -44.46 12.93 61.62
CA THR A 711 -44.54 14.28 62.18
C THR A 711 -45.58 14.37 63.29
N LEU A 712 -46.78 13.80 63.08
CA LEU A 712 -47.84 13.74 64.09
C LEU A 712 -47.42 12.91 65.31
N ALA A 713 -46.74 11.78 65.12
CA ALA A 713 -46.23 10.96 66.22
C ALA A 713 -45.17 11.70 67.05
N ARG A 714 -44.35 12.55 66.44
CA ARG A 714 -43.40 13.43 67.16
C ARG A 714 -44.12 14.53 67.92
N GLN A 715 -45.14 15.15 67.32
CA GLN A 715 -45.97 16.16 67.98
C GLN A 715 -46.70 15.58 69.20
N TYR A 716 -47.35 14.43 69.04
CA TYR A 716 -48.02 13.73 70.14
C TYR A 716 -47.06 13.41 71.29
N ARG A 717 -45.86 12.86 70.98
CA ARG A 717 -44.84 12.58 72.00
C ARG A 717 -44.38 13.82 72.77
N ARG A 718 -44.30 14.98 72.11
CA ARG A 718 -43.98 16.25 72.76
C ARG A 718 -45.10 16.69 73.71
N LEU A 719 -46.35 16.69 73.24
CA LEU A 719 -47.51 17.06 74.06
C LEU A 719 -47.68 16.10 75.24
N SER A 720 -47.51 14.79 75.01
CA SER A 720 -47.55 13.76 76.05
C SER A 720 -46.55 14.04 77.19
N ARG A 721 -45.31 14.45 76.87
CA ARG A 721 -44.32 14.83 77.90
C ARG A 721 -44.76 16.07 78.66
N SER A 722 -45.24 17.10 77.95
CA SER A 722 -45.73 18.33 78.57
C SER A 722 -46.91 18.07 79.54
N VAL A 723 -47.87 17.25 79.12
CA VAL A 723 -48.99 16.82 79.97
C VAL A 723 -48.50 16.05 81.20
N GLN A 724 -47.53 15.15 81.05
CA GLN A 724 -46.94 14.42 82.18
C GLN A 724 -46.23 15.35 83.17
N ASP A 725 -45.49 16.34 82.67
CA ASP A 725 -44.80 17.34 83.50
C ASP A 725 -45.80 18.20 84.27
N LEU A 726 -46.85 18.70 83.60
CA LEU A 726 -47.93 19.47 84.25
C LEU A 726 -48.68 18.63 85.29
N ARG A 727 -49.02 17.38 84.96
CA ARG A 727 -49.66 16.45 85.89
C ARG A 727 -48.79 16.19 87.12
N SER A 728 -47.48 16.05 86.95
CA SER A 728 -46.53 15.91 88.07
C SER A 728 -46.44 17.18 88.93
N THR A 729 -46.55 18.36 88.31
CA THR A 729 -46.53 19.66 88.99
C THR A 729 -47.80 19.88 89.80
N VAL A 730 -48.98 19.61 89.22
CA VAL A 730 -50.28 19.60 89.91
C VAL A 730 -50.24 18.65 91.12
N ARG A 731 -49.70 17.44 90.95
CA ARG A 731 -49.53 16.49 92.06
C ARG A 731 -48.61 17.03 93.15
N THR A 732 -47.50 17.66 92.77
CA THR A 732 -46.54 18.27 93.71
C THR A 732 -47.21 19.38 94.50
N LEU A 733 -47.89 20.33 93.83
CA LEU A 733 -48.63 21.43 94.44
C LEU A 733 -49.67 20.94 95.47
N ARG A 734 -50.33 19.80 95.20
CA ARG A 734 -51.27 19.18 96.13
C ARG A 734 -50.57 18.63 97.37
N THR A 735 -49.44 17.95 97.21
CA THR A 735 -48.73 17.27 98.31
C THR A 735 -47.89 18.20 99.18
N SER A 736 -47.32 19.27 98.61
CA SER A 736 -46.42 20.19 99.32
C SER A 736 -47.14 21.37 99.98
N SER A 737 -48.46 21.48 99.79
CA SER A 737 -49.26 22.57 100.32
C SER A 737 -49.63 22.36 101.80
N PRO A 738 -49.63 23.42 102.63
CA PRO A 738 -50.17 23.35 103.99
C PRO A 738 -51.71 23.19 104.04
N TRP A 739 -52.37 23.08 102.87
CA TRP A 739 -53.81 22.88 102.70
C TRP A 739 -54.12 21.51 102.05
N PRO A 740 -53.82 20.38 102.70
CA PRO A 740 -53.90 19.05 102.08
C PRO A 740 -55.33 18.58 101.78
N GLN A 741 -56.33 19.16 102.46
CA GLN A 741 -57.73 18.74 102.35
C GLN A 741 -58.51 19.47 101.25
N LEU A 742 -57.92 20.46 100.57
CA LEU A 742 -58.58 21.16 99.47
C LEU A 742 -58.85 20.22 98.29
N ALA A 743 -60.12 20.15 97.88
CA ALA A 743 -60.53 19.42 96.70
C ALA A 743 -60.25 20.25 95.43
N TRP A 744 -59.50 19.67 94.50
CA TRP A 744 -59.24 20.22 93.16
C TRP A 744 -59.88 19.30 92.12
N ASP A 745 -60.60 19.87 91.14
CA ASP A 745 -61.26 19.09 90.09
C ASP A 745 -60.29 18.86 88.91
N ASP A 746 -59.69 17.67 88.86
CA ASP A 746 -58.79 17.22 87.79
C ASP A 746 -59.46 16.27 86.78
N ARG A 747 -60.76 16.00 86.93
CA ARG A 747 -61.49 14.98 86.16
C ARG A 747 -61.50 15.27 84.66
N GLU A 748 -61.73 16.53 84.28
CA GLU A 748 -61.73 16.96 82.87
C GLU A 748 -60.35 16.73 82.23
N ALA A 749 -59.29 17.10 82.93
CA ALA A 749 -57.92 16.99 82.42
C ALA A 749 -57.45 15.52 82.31
N GLU A 750 -57.81 14.67 83.28
CA GLU A 750 -57.49 13.24 83.23
C GLU A 750 -58.30 12.51 82.15
N ALA A 751 -59.61 12.79 82.01
CA ALA A 751 -60.44 12.17 80.98
C ALA A 751 -59.93 12.46 79.56
N LEU A 752 -59.57 13.73 79.28
CA LEU A 752 -58.99 14.12 78.00
C LEU A 752 -57.64 13.42 77.73
N TRP A 753 -56.84 13.22 78.78
CA TRP A 753 -55.56 12.53 78.66
C TRP A 753 -55.72 11.03 78.39
N GLU A 754 -56.62 10.37 79.12
CA GLU A 754 -56.94 8.96 78.89
C GLU A 754 -57.47 8.73 77.46
N GLU A 755 -58.40 9.57 77.00
CA GLU A 755 -58.94 9.51 75.64
C GLU A 755 -57.86 9.76 74.56
N ALA A 756 -56.95 10.71 74.80
CA ALA A 756 -55.82 10.96 73.91
C ALA A 756 -54.91 9.73 73.79
N THR A 757 -54.65 9.01 74.88
CA THR A 757 -53.82 7.80 74.86
C THR A 757 -54.52 6.60 74.22
N ALA A 758 -55.82 6.45 74.41
CA ALA A 758 -56.62 5.42 73.75
C ALA A 758 -56.64 5.63 72.23
N THR A 759 -56.90 6.87 71.80
CA THR A 759 -56.94 7.25 70.37
C THR A 759 -55.57 7.08 69.70
N GLN A 760 -54.48 7.33 70.43
CA GLN A 760 -53.13 7.10 69.91
C GLN A 760 -52.84 5.61 69.68
N ARG A 761 -53.26 4.73 70.60
CA ARG A 761 -53.12 3.28 70.42
C ARG A 761 -53.96 2.77 69.24
N GLU A 762 -55.16 3.31 69.07
CA GLU A 762 -56.00 3.02 67.91
C GLU A 762 -55.30 3.40 66.60
N ALA A 763 -54.66 4.57 66.57
CA ALA A 763 -53.89 5.02 65.41
C ALA A 763 -52.68 4.11 65.08
N ASP A 764 -51.98 3.60 66.09
CA ASP A 764 -50.86 2.66 65.89
C ASP A 764 -51.34 1.31 65.31
N SER A 765 -52.59 0.93 65.60
CA SER A 765 -53.20 -0.33 65.12
C SER A 765 -53.97 -0.20 63.79
N ALA A 766 -54.08 1.00 63.23
CA ALA A 766 -54.87 1.24 62.03
C ALA A 766 -54.27 0.54 60.79
N GLU A 767 -55.13 -0.18 60.05
CA GLU A 767 -54.68 -0.95 58.88
C GLU A 767 -54.36 -0.07 57.66
N ARG A 768 -54.98 1.11 57.54
CA ARG A 768 -54.83 2.04 56.41
C ARG A 768 -54.17 3.36 56.81
N LEU A 769 -53.39 3.93 55.89
CA LEU A 769 -52.65 5.18 56.09
C LEU A 769 -53.58 6.36 56.36
N SER A 770 -54.64 6.51 55.58
CA SER A 770 -55.63 7.58 55.73
C SER A 770 -56.29 7.54 57.12
N ALA A 771 -56.70 6.34 57.56
CA ALA A 771 -57.27 6.10 58.88
C ALA A 771 -56.25 6.45 59.98
N ALA A 772 -55.03 5.90 59.93
CA ALA A 772 -53.97 6.11 60.91
C ALA A 772 -53.64 7.61 61.11
N ILE A 773 -53.58 8.38 60.02
CA ILE A 773 -53.29 9.83 60.07
C ILE A 773 -54.42 10.57 60.77
N SER A 774 -55.67 10.29 60.39
CA SER A 774 -56.85 10.95 60.96
C SER A 774 -57.01 10.68 62.46
N THR A 775 -56.76 9.44 62.89
CA THR A 775 -56.83 9.03 64.29
C THR A 775 -55.68 9.63 65.10
N LEU A 776 -54.44 9.65 64.57
CA LEU A 776 -53.31 10.25 65.26
C LEU A 776 -53.44 11.77 65.40
N GLN A 777 -53.98 12.46 64.37
CA GLN A 777 -54.30 13.89 64.45
C GLN A 777 -55.33 14.16 65.56
N ARG A 778 -56.35 13.31 65.70
CA ARG A 778 -57.33 13.42 66.78
C ARG A 778 -56.66 13.24 68.15
N ALA A 779 -55.75 12.26 68.28
CA ALA A 779 -54.99 12.06 69.51
C ALA A 779 -54.12 13.27 69.87
N VAL A 780 -53.47 13.90 68.89
CA VAL A 780 -52.70 15.16 69.07
C VAL A 780 -53.60 16.27 69.59
N ASN A 781 -54.77 16.47 68.98
CA ASN A 781 -55.71 17.52 69.41
C ASN A 781 -56.22 17.28 70.85
N LEU A 782 -56.51 16.03 71.22
CA LEU A 782 -56.93 15.66 72.58
C LEU A 782 -55.79 15.88 73.60
N ALA A 783 -54.55 15.53 73.25
CA ALA A 783 -53.39 15.78 74.10
C ALA A 783 -53.13 17.28 74.31
N GLU A 784 -53.35 18.12 73.29
CA GLU A 784 -53.26 19.58 73.42
C GLU A 784 -54.37 20.14 74.32
N GLN A 785 -55.60 19.62 74.22
CA GLN A 785 -56.68 19.99 75.13
C GLN A 785 -56.37 19.58 76.58
N ALA A 786 -55.83 18.39 76.79
CA ALA A 786 -55.38 17.93 78.11
C ALA A 786 -54.27 18.83 78.68
N GLU A 787 -53.27 19.21 77.87
CA GLU A 787 -52.20 20.14 78.27
C GLU A 787 -52.77 21.47 78.77
N ARG A 788 -53.70 22.06 78.01
CA ARG A 788 -54.36 23.31 78.39
C ARG A 788 -55.20 23.15 79.66
N ALA A 789 -55.91 22.03 79.83
CA ALA A 789 -56.71 21.76 81.03
C ALA A 789 -55.83 21.62 82.28
N TYR A 790 -54.74 20.85 82.21
CA TYR A 790 -53.76 20.76 83.29
C TYR A 790 -53.06 22.08 83.59
N GLY A 791 -52.72 22.87 82.57
CA GLY A 791 -52.12 24.19 82.75
C GLY A 791 -53.07 25.19 83.43
N ARG A 792 -54.36 25.16 83.09
CA ARG A 792 -55.39 25.95 83.81
C ARG A 792 -55.51 25.51 85.26
N LEU A 793 -55.53 24.21 85.52
CA LEU A 793 -55.61 23.65 86.86
C LEU A 793 -54.38 24.04 87.71
N GLU A 794 -53.17 23.91 87.16
CA GLU A 794 -51.93 24.32 87.83
C GLU A 794 -51.97 25.81 88.20
N TYR A 795 -52.39 26.67 87.26
CA TYR A 795 -52.51 28.11 87.50
C TYR A 795 -53.52 28.42 88.60
N GLN A 796 -54.72 27.83 88.54
CA GLN A 796 -55.76 27.98 89.57
C GLN A 796 -55.25 27.54 90.94
N MET A 797 -54.60 26.38 91.03
CA MET A 797 -53.99 25.88 92.27
C MET A 797 -52.95 26.85 92.80
N ARG A 798 -52.01 27.29 91.96
CA ARG A 798 -50.91 28.17 92.39
C ARG A 798 -51.43 29.51 92.90
N THR A 799 -52.35 30.14 92.19
CA THR A 799 -52.93 31.43 92.60
C THR A 799 -53.74 31.30 93.90
N ALA A 800 -54.58 30.27 94.01
CA ALA A 800 -55.39 30.02 95.20
C ALA A 800 -54.54 29.68 96.43
N LEU A 801 -53.54 28.82 96.27
CA LEU A 801 -52.61 28.45 97.34
C LEU A 801 -51.75 29.63 97.79
N THR A 802 -51.25 30.47 96.88
CA THR A 802 -50.53 31.70 97.25
C THR A 802 -51.40 32.63 98.08
N ARG A 803 -52.65 32.88 97.65
CA ARG A 803 -53.59 33.73 98.39
C ARG A 803 -53.88 33.18 99.79
N LEU A 804 -54.15 31.88 99.91
CA LEU A 804 -54.38 31.25 101.21
C LEU A 804 -53.15 31.31 102.11
N ASN A 805 -51.96 31.09 101.56
CA ASN A 805 -50.70 31.18 102.31
C ASN A 805 -50.40 32.60 102.78
N GLU A 806 -50.68 33.62 101.97
CA GLU A 806 -50.53 35.04 102.35
C GLU A 806 -51.47 35.42 103.50
N GLU A 807 -52.75 35.03 103.41
CA GLU A 807 -53.74 35.29 104.46
C GLU A 807 -53.38 34.53 105.75
N LEU A 808 -52.98 33.26 105.65
CA LEU A 808 -52.51 32.48 106.79
C LEU A 808 -51.28 33.10 107.44
N ALA A 809 -50.31 33.56 106.65
CA ALA A 809 -49.11 34.24 107.16
C ALA A 809 -49.45 35.57 107.83
N ALA A 810 -50.43 36.33 107.30
CA ALA A 810 -50.90 37.57 107.89
C ALA A 810 -51.59 37.33 109.25
N VAL A 811 -52.47 36.33 109.34
CA VAL A 811 -53.13 35.95 110.60
C VAL A 811 -52.11 35.40 111.60
N ALA A 812 -51.24 34.48 111.19
CA ALA A 812 -50.22 33.90 112.06
C ALA A 812 -49.24 34.96 112.59
N GLY A 813 -48.80 35.90 111.75
CA GLY A 813 -47.92 36.99 112.17
C GLY A 813 -48.60 37.99 113.12
N ARG A 814 -49.92 38.19 113.02
CA ARG A 814 -50.68 38.99 114.00
C ARG A 814 -50.88 38.25 115.31
N LEU A 815 -51.21 36.95 115.24
CA LEU A 815 -51.30 36.07 116.41
C LEU A 815 -49.97 36.03 117.18
N GLU A 816 -48.84 35.88 116.50
CA GLU A 816 -47.52 35.88 117.14
C GLU A 816 -47.22 37.20 117.86
N LYS A 817 -47.62 38.34 117.27
CA LYS A 817 -47.50 39.65 117.95
C LYS A 817 -48.40 39.75 119.18
N GLN A 818 -49.65 39.27 119.12
CA GLN A 818 -50.54 39.22 120.28
C GLN A 818 -50.04 38.26 121.35
N GLN A 819 -49.50 37.11 120.98
CA GLN A 819 -48.87 36.16 121.91
C GLN A 819 -47.67 36.79 122.62
N ARG A 820 -46.80 37.51 121.91
CA ARG A 820 -45.70 38.26 122.54
C ARG A 820 -46.19 39.37 123.48
N LEU A 821 -47.29 40.06 123.14
CA LEU A 821 -47.92 41.02 124.04
C LEU A 821 -48.51 40.33 125.28
N ALA A 822 -49.16 39.19 125.10
CA ALA A 822 -49.64 38.37 126.20
C ALA A 822 -48.47 37.92 127.11
N ASP A 823 -47.36 37.46 126.53
CA ASP A 823 -46.15 37.10 127.27
C ASP A 823 -45.58 38.28 128.08
N GLN A 824 -45.53 39.49 127.48
CA GLN A 824 -45.09 40.71 128.18
C GLN A 824 -46.03 41.10 129.33
N ILE A 825 -47.34 41.00 129.15
CA ILE A 825 -48.31 41.25 130.22
C ILE A 825 -48.18 40.18 131.31
N ARG A 826 -47.92 38.93 130.93
CA ARG A 826 -47.72 37.81 131.86
C ARG A 826 -46.52 38.04 132.78
N GLU A 827 -45.46 38.70 132.31
CA GLU A 827 -44.31 39.11 133.13
C GLU A 827 -44.64 40.21 134.16
N LEU A 828 -45.67 41.03 133.92
CA LEU A 828 -46.12 42.09 134.84
C LEU A 828 -47.07 41.58 135.95
N GLY A 829 -47.47 40.31 135.90
CA GLY A 829 -48.36 39.66 136.86
C GLY A 829 -49.81 39.55 136.38
N PRO A 830 -50.63 38.70 137.01
CA PRO A 830 -51.96 38.34 136.51
C PRO A 830 -52.92 39.53 136.48
N SER A 831 -53.47 39.82 135.28
CA SER A 831 -54.52 40.81 135.00
C SER A 831 -55.67 40.15 134.25
N ASP A 832 -56.90 40.63 134.45
CA ASP A 832 -58.08 40.19 133.69
C ASP A 832 -57.89 40.39 132.16
N ASP A 833 -57.09 41.39 131.77
CA ASP A 833 -56.73 41.65 130.37
C ASP A 833 -55.91 40.51 129.74
N LEU A 834 -55.08 39.80 130.53
CA LEU A 834 -54.28 38.67 130.05
C LEU A 834 -55.15 37.44 129.75
N ALA A 835 -56.12 37.15 130.62
CA ALA A 835 -57.03 36.03 130.42
C ALA A 835 -57.93 36.24 129.19
N ALA A 836 -58.35 37.48 128.93
CA ALA A 836 -59.07 37.83 127.72
C ALA A 836 -58.22 37.70 126.45
N LEU A 837 -56.93 38.05 126.50
CA LEU A 837 -55.97 37.88 125.40
C LEU A 837 -55.68 36.40 125.10
N ASP A 838 -55.45 35.57 126.12
CA ASP A 838 -55.18 34.15 125.94
C ASP A 838 -56.40 33.40 125.36
N ALA A 839 -57.62 33.69 125.83
CA ALA A 839 -58.83 33.10 125.27
C ALA A 839 -59.08 33.51 123.80
N ARG A 840 -58.64 34.73 123.40
CA ARG A 840 -58.69 35.16 122.00
C ARG A 840 -57.65 34.44 121.15
N ASN A 841 -56.42 34.29 121.65
CA ASN A 841 -55.35 33.57 120.95
C ASN A 841 -55.77 32.10 120.69
N GLU A 842 -56.31 31.41 121.69
CA GLU A 842 -56.81 30.04 121.53
C GLU A 842 -57.94 29.95 120.47
N ARG A 843 -58.84 30.93 120.45
CA ARG A 843 -59.92 30.99 119.44
C ARG A 843 -59.38 31.20 118.02
N VAL A 844 -58.34 32.02 117.87
CA VAL A 844 -57.68 32.27 116.58
C VAL A 844 -56.92 31.03 116.11
N GLU A 845 -56.24 30.31 117.01
CA GLU A 845 -55.59 29.03 116.70
C GLU A 845 -56.61 27.98 116.24
N ALA A 846 -57.74 27.86 116.94
CA ALA A 846 -58.83 26.98 116.53
C ALA A 846 -59.38 27.34 115.14
N LEU A 847 -59.52 28.63 114.83
CA LEU A 847 -59.97 29.09 113.51
C LEU A 847 -58.92 28.82 112.41
N ILE A 848 -57.61 28.93 112.71
CA ILE A 848 -56.54 28.54 111.77
C ILE A 848 -56.59 27.03 111.49
N ASP A 849 -56.81 26.20 112.50
CA ASP A 849 -56.93 24.75 112.32
C ASP A 849 -58.19 24.37 111.54
N MET A 850 -59.32 25.05 111.79
CA MET A 850 -60.53 24.92 110.97
C MET A 850 -60.28 25.36 109.52
N ALA A 851 -59.52 26.44 109.30
CA ALA A 851 -59.13 26.86 107.96
C ALA A 851 -58.28 25.79 107.25
N ARG A 852 -57.34 25.15 107.95
CA ARG A 852 -56.49 24.08 107.38
C ARG A 852 -57.25 22.79 107.10
N ALA A 853 -58.28 22.50 107.90
CA ALA A 853 -59.17 21.36 107.70
C ALA A 853 -60.25 21.60 106.63
N ALA A 854 -60.41 22.84 106.15
CA ALA A 854 -61.42 23.16 105.15
C ALA A 854 -61.17 22.44 103.82
N THR A 855 -62.24 21.89 103.26
CA THR A 855 -62.20 21.19 101.97
C THR A 855 -62.40 22.12 100.78
N THR A 856 -62.80 23.37 101.02
CA THR A 856 -63.00 24.40 100.00
C THR A 856 -62.19 25.66 100.31
N MET A 857 -61.78 26.38 99.26
CA MET A 857 -60.99 27.62 99.40
C MET A 857 -61.77 28.72 100.13
N ASP A 858 -63.06 28.88 99.83
CA ASP A 858 -63.89 29.92 100.44
C ASP A 858 -64.11 29.69 101.93
N ASP A 859 -64.24 28.44 102.37
CA ASP A 859 -64.32 28.11 103.79
C ASP A 859 -63.00 28.36 104.50
N ALA A 860 -61.86 27.99 103.88
CA ALA A 860 -60.53 28.27 104.42
C ALA A 860 -60.30 29.78 104.60
N LEU A 861 -60.62 30.58 103.57
CA LEU A 861 -60.52 32.05 103.65
C LEU A 861 -61.49 32.65 104.66
N ARG A 862 -62.71 32.10 104.81
CA ARG A 862 -63.68 32.59 105.79
C ARG A 862 -63.15 32.42 107.20
N HIS A 863 -62.64 31.23 107.54
CA HIS A 863 -62.06 30.99 108.86
C HIS A 863 -60.80 31.83 109.11
N LEU A 864 -59.96 32.05 108.11
CA LEU A 864 -58.82 32.98 108.24
C LEU A 864 -59.25 34.43 108.43
N ARG A 865 -60.31 34.89 107.77
CA ARG A 865 -60.86 36.24 107.98
C ARG A 865 -61.50 36.38 109.36
N GLU A 866 -62.28 35.40 109.79
CA GLU A 866 -62.83 35.36 111.16
C GLU A 866 -61.70 35.39 112.19
N ALA A 867 -60.60 34.65 111.95
CA ALA A 867 -59.41 34.71 112.79
C ALA A 867 -58.76 36.10 112.78
N ALA A 868 -58.66 36.74 111.61
CA ALA A 868 -58.15 38.10 111.48
C ALA A 868 -59.04 39.14 112.20
N ASP A 869 -60.36 38.98 112.15
CA ASP A 869 -61.34 39.87 112.78
C ASP A 869 -61.24 39.78 114.31
N VAL A 870 -61.18 38.56 114.87
CA VAL A 870 -60.96 38.33 116.32
C VAL A 870 -59.66 38.99 116.80
N LEU A 871 -58.60 38.99 115.97
CA LEU A 871 -57.33 39.65 116.26
C LEU A 871 -57.41 41.19 116.20
N SER A 872 -58.42 41.76 115.55
CA SER A 872 -58.60 43.22 115.36
C SER A 872 -59.63 43.87 116.30
N GLU A 873 -60.45 43.09 117.00
CA GLU A 873 -61.30 43.55 118.12
C GLU A 873 -60.49 43.80 119.43
N ALA A 874 -59.15 43.94 119.31
CA ALA A 874 -58.18 44.29 120.34
C ALA A 874 -57.56 45.65 120.04
#